data_AF-A0A448ZSX5-F1
#
_entry.id   AF-A0A448ZSX5-F1
#
_cell.length_a   1.000
_cell.length_b   1.000
_cell.length_c   1.000
_cell.angle_alpha   90.00
_cell.angle_beta   90.00
_cell.angle_gamma   90.00
#
_symmetry.space_group_name_H-M   'P 1'
#
loop_
_entity.id
_entity.type
_entity.pdbx_description
1 polymer ?
#
loop_
_entity_poly.entity_id
_entity_poly.type
_entity_poly.pdbx_seq_one_letter_code
_entity_poly.pdbx_strand_id
1 'polypeptide(L)'
;MMGTDVGKIVMLSEYAIQGISAPVTMVLAVFYLWQLLSFASLGGIFFIILSVPLTANITKRMGKLMMGLMKVKDDRVNCNQEVLTNMKTVKLQAWEDSFRSKTEDLRKLEIDQLWRYKIAGSIFGVVSSAIPMMVAVSSFGIYVTILGHSMDAATALTSISVFNLLSFPLGIFPFILNLGVEANVCLERIQKFLIAPNVERVRRLTDEDRNESAGDACVAIDIMNATFSYHGFSKNGDGSKKLSIRSKLGQKEEELLLAKAMLSDVEEHLAKLEGRTSCQYGTANTDGGLSDDFNDGFKNILPLRRISFKCNEGDFIAVVGEVGSGKTTLLKSILGEVQKVSGELGVRGTIAYFSQNPFIMNDTVKGNILFGKSSENIDHDLYKVAVKSACLEHDLKLLSAGDQTEIGEKGVNLSGGQKARVAIGRAVYRDADISLLDDCLSAVDAHVGRDLFDKCIVDVLLKDRIKRGRRKKRTVVLVTNALQYLSHPKVDRIVVLKDGLIAESGTYDTLVNTDGSVFRSMLDTFKDSMEQENDTDVDEDELIEEEILSDLLHDLNDLEHVEERRRSSILSRSSSSRRVTSRRSSSCRMSSRRSVEGPKIVGKGTTLTTSEAAESQIGKVEWKVYSAWAKAAGGVWVVIPLFLAFIAQQGLDFLQRFWLTQFWGTSGAKDMGSQLFYLSVYTLLYLTGIAVNFLKSIMPVLFGLKASKKFFSALLGSMLTAPMSFFDTTPTGRLVNRFSKDINTVDETLVSNFKNFAGAYYKQQHTYFSRSNRELKRIDSTSRSPIYSLFGEALNGYGTIRAFEAGPALSSRMSNFIDRQQHAYYLLR
;
A
#
# COMPACT_ATOMS: atom_id res chain seq x y z
N MET A 1 -11.12 0.50 2.40
CA MET A 1 -11.87 -0.66 1.86
C MET A 1 -11.30 -1.96 2.38
N MET A 2 -10.60 -2.80 1.61
CA MET A 2 -10.24 -4.17 2.01
C MET A 2 -9.70 -4.31 3.45
N GLY A 3 -8.62 -3.58 3.79
CA GLY A 3 -7.97 -3.74 5.10
C GLY A 3 -8.70 -3.13 6.31
N THR A 4 -9.70 -2.27 6.10
CA THR A 4 -10.37 -1.51 7.18
C THR A 4 -11.83 -1.87 7.34
N ASP A 5 -12.56 -1.93 6.23
CA ASP A 5 -14.02 -1.88 6.21
C ASP A 5 -14.61 -3.29 6.35
N VAL A 6 -13.96 -4.28 5.73
CA VAL A 6 -14.21 -5.71 5.98
C VAL A 6 -13.95 -6.04 7.45
N GLY A 7 -12.85 -5.51 8.03
CA GLY A 7 -12.52 -5.72 9.44
C GLY A 7 -13.60 -5.22 10.40
N LYS A 8 -14.24 -4.07 10.11
CA LYS A 8 -15.36 -3.55 10.92
C LYS A 8 -16.62 -4.41 10.80
N ILE A 9 -16.91 -4.96 9.62
CA ILE A 9 -18.04 -5.87 9.40
C ILE A 9 -17.82 -7.20 10.15
N VAL A 10 -16.60 -7.74 10.14
CA VAL A 10 -16.24 -8.94 10.91
C VAL A 10 -16.31 -8.69 12.42
N MET A 11 -15.84 -7.54 12.92
CA MET A 11 -16.03 -7.19 14.33
C MET A 11 -17.51 -7.06 14.71
N LEU A 12 -18.37 -6.55 13.83
CA LEU A 12 -19.81 -6.51 14.14
C LEU A 12 -20.39 -7.92 14.33
N SER A 13 -20.02 -8.90 13.50
CA SER A 13 -20.55 -10.27 13.65
C SER A 13 -20.06 -10.98 14.91
N GLU A 14 -18.87 -10.64 15.42
CA GLU A 14 -18.36 -11.12 16.72
C GLU A 14 -19.20 -10.62 17.91
N TYR A 15 -19.61 -9.35 17.88
CA TYR A 15 -20.32 -8.73 19.00
C TYR A 15 -21.85 -8.70 18.87
N ALA A 16 -22.42 -9.03 17.70
CA ALA A 16 -23.87 -8.97 17.45
C ALA A 16 -24.71 -9.73 18.50
N ILE A 17 -24.31 -10.96 18.85
CA ILE A 17 -25.00 -11.79 19.86
C ILE A 17 -24.96 -11.12 21.24
N GLN A 18 -23.81 -10.52 21.60
CA GLN A 18 -23.63 -9.81 22.88
C GLN A 18 -24.50 -8.55 22.95
N GLY A 19 -24.71 -7.87 21.82
CA GLY A 19 -25.61 -6.72 21.71
C GLY A 19 -27.09 -7.08 21.94
N ILE A 20 -27.51 -8.27 21.47
CA ILE A 20 -28.86 -8.81 21.69
C ILE A 20 -29.04 -9.30 23.14
N SER A 21 -28.02 -9.95 23.72
CA SER A 21 -28.11 -10.46 25.10
C SER A 21 -28.03 -9.36 26.17
N ALA A 22 -27.29 -8.27 25.92
CA ALA A 22 -27.02 -7.24 26.93
C ALA A 22 -28.29 -6.64 27.58
N PRO A 23 -29.35 -6.21 26.85
CA PRO A 23 -30.59 -5.76 27.47
C PRO A 23 -31.28 -6.82 28.34
N VAL A 24 -31.27 -8.09 27.92
CA VAL A 24 -31.86 -9.20 28.68
C VAL A 24 -31.10 -9.41 30.00
N THR A 25 -29.76 -9.40 29.95
CA THR A 25 -28.91 -9.46 31.15
C THR A 25 -29.15 -8.26 32.08
N MET A 26 -29.36 -7.06 31.55
CA MET A 26 -29.67 -5.87 32.37
C MET A 26 -31.01 -6.03 33.12
N VAL A 27 -32.07 -6.44 32.42
CA VAL A 27 -33.41 -6.62 33.02
C VAL A 27 -33.37 -7.71 34.10
N LEU A 28 -32.73 -8.86 33.83
CA LEU A 28 -32.61 -9.95 34.80
C LEU A 28 -31.76 -9.54 36.02
N ALA A 29 -30.65 -8.82 35.82
CA ALA A 29 -29.82 -8.33 36.92
C ALA A 29 -30.57 -7.32 37.80
N VAL A 30 -31.34 -6.39 37.21
CA VAL A 30 -32.19 -5.45 37.96
C VAL A 30 -33.29 -6.20 38.73
N PHE A 31 -33.90 -7.22 38.14
CA PHE A 31 -34.89 -8.07 38.81
C PHE A 31 -34.31 -8.82 40.03
N TYR A 32 -33.13 -9.43 39.90
CA TYR A 32 -32.46 -10.08 41.03
C TYR A 32 -32.03 -9.07 42.12
N LEU A 33 -31.59 -7.86 41.76
CA LEU A 33 -31.29 -6.80 42.72
C LEU A 33 -32.53 -6.34 43.48
N TRP A 34 -33.69 -6.26 42.82
CA TRP A 34 -34.97 -5.98 43.47
C TRP A 34 -35.37 -7.09 44.45
N GLN A 35 -35.15 -8.36 44.12
CA GLN A 35 -35.39 -9.49 45.03
C GLN A 35 -34.45 -9.51 46.25
N LEU A 36 -33.19 -9.07 46.09
CA LEU A 36 -32.17 -9.13 47.16
C LEU A 36 -32.19 -7.92 48.10
N LEU A 37 -32.55 -6.73 47.61
CA LEU A 37 -32.43 -5.46 48.33
C LEU A 37 -33.77 -4.69 48.44
N SER A 38 -34.86 -5.20 47.86
CA SER A 38 -36.16 -4.52 47.81
C SER A 38 -36.00 -3.08 47.29
N PHE A 39 -36.66 -2.11 47.94
CA PHE A 39 -36.56 -0.68 47.60
C PHE A 39 -35.13 -0.11 47.67
N ALA A 40 -34.20 -0.72 48.41
CA ALA A 40 -32.82 -0.24 48.44
C ALA A 40 -32.08 -0.42 47.11
N SER A 41 -32.55 -1.30 46.21
CA SER A 41 -32.01 -1.43 44.85
C SER A 41 -32.15 -0.13 44.03
N LEU A 42 -33.15 0.72 44.33
CA LEU A 42 -33.39 1.99 43.65
C LEU A 42 -32.23 2.98 43.82
N GLY A 43 -31.56 2.98 44.99
CA GLY A 43 -30.36 3.79 45.21
C GLY A 43 -29.18 3.35 44.34
N GLY A 44 -29.06 2.05 44.07
CA GLY A 44 -28.10 1.52 43.11
C GLY A 44 -28.47 1.90 41.67
N ILE A 45 -29.73 1.71 41.29
CA ILE A 45 -30.27 2.03 39.95
C ILE A 45 -30.08 3.51 39.61
N PHE A 46 -30.25 4.42 40.57
CA PHE A 46 -29.96 5.85 40.39
C PHE A 46 -28.50 6.10 39.98
N PHE A 47 -27.52 5.52 40.68
CA PHE A 47 -26.10 5.67 40.33
C PHE A 47 -25.72 4.95 39.02
N ILE A 48 -26.38 3.83 38.69
CA ILE A 48 -26.26 3.20 37.37
C ILE A 48 -26.69 4.19 36.27
N ILE A 49 -27.89 4.77 36.37
CA ILE A 49 -28.43 5.73 35.39
C ILE A 49 -27.52 6.96 35.29
N LEU A 50 -27.02 7.48 36.42
CA LEU A 50 -26.10 8.62 36.46
C LEU A 50 -24.72 8.30 35.83
N SER A 51 -24.27 7.05 35.89
CA SER A 51 -22.99 6.63 35.32
C SER A 51 -22.98 6.58 33.78
N VAL A 52 -24.15 6.36 33.14
CA VAL A 52 -24.28 6.28 31.67
C VAL A 52 -23.90 7.61 30.98
N PRO A 53 -24.47 8.80 31.30
CA PRO A 53 -24.06 10.05 30.66
C PRO A 53 -22.62 10.45 31.03
N LEU A 54 -22.14 10.11 32.23
CA LEU A 54 -20.77 10.37 32.66
C LEU A 54 -19.76 9.59 31.79
N THR A 55 -19.94 8.27 31.68
CA THR A 55 -19.09 7.41 30.84
C THR A 55 -19.23 7.76 29.35
N ALA A 56 -20.44 8.03 28.86
CA ALA A 56 -20.66 8.46 27.47
C ALA A 56 -19.94 9.78 27.12
N ASN A 57 -19.91 10.76 28.02
CA ASN A 57 -19.18 12.02 27.82
C ASN A 57 -17.65 11.78 27.77
N ILE A 58 -17.13 10.92 28.66
CA ILE A 58 -15.71 10.52 28.63
C ILE A 58 -15.38 9.81 27.31
N THR A 59 -16.20 8.84 26.89
CA THR A 59 -16.05 8.13 25.60
C THR A 59 -16.12 9.08 24.41
N LYS A 60 -17.04 10.06 24.41
CA LYS A 60 -17.16 11.09 23.35
C LYS A 60 -15.91 11.99 23.28
N ARG A 61 -15.29 12.32 24.43
CA ARG A 61 -13.99 13.02 24.48
C ARG A 61 -12.84 12.14 23.99
N MET A 62 -12.81 10.86 24.38
CA MET A 62 -11.83 9.88 23.88
C MET A 62 -11.92 9.71 22.36
N GLY A 63 -13.13 9.65 21.78
CA GLY A 63 -13.33 9.59 20.34
C GLY A 63 -12.77 10.81 19.60
N LYS A 64 -12.97 12.02 20.13
CA LYS A 64 -12.33 13.24 19.58
C LYS A 64 -10.80 13.17 19.62
N LEU A 65 -10.22 12.72 20.74
CA LEU A 65 -8.77 12.55 20.87
C LEU A 65 -8.23 11.47 19.92
N MET A 66 -8.98 10.38 19.72
CA MET A 66 -8.62 9.30 18.81
C MET A 66 -8.65 9.74 17.34
N MET A 67 -9.61 10.57 16.92
CA MET A 67 -9.64 11.13 15.57
C MET A 67 -8.45 12.07 15.31
N GLY A 68 -8.07 12.91 16.29
CA GLY A 68 -6.85 13.72 16.20
C GLY A 68 -5.58 12.87 16.07
N LEU A 69 -5.46 11.86 16.95
CA LEU A 69 -4.34 10.93 16.97
C LEU A 69 -4.18 10.20 15.64
N MET A 70 -5.27 9.69 15.05
CA MET A 70 -5.22 9.03 13.75
C MET A 70 -4.70 9.97 12.65
N LYS A 71 -5.12 11.25 12.62
CA LYS A 71 -4.60 12.20 11.63
C LYS A 71 -3.07 12.33 11.71
N VAL A 72 -2.51 12.62 12.89
CA VAL A 72 -1.04 12.80 13.03
C VAL A 72 -0.27 11.49 12.75
N LYS A 73 -0.88 10.34 13.07
CA LYS A 73 -0.35 9.01 12.80
C LYS A 73 -0.33 8.69 11.30
N ASP A 74 -1.38 9.07 10.57
CA ASP A 74 -1.46 8.96 9.11
C ASP A 74 -0.47 9.94 8.44
N ASP A 75 -0.42 11.20 8.87
CA ASP A 75 0.56 12.21 8.40
C ASP A 75 2.01 11.68 8.54
N ARG A 76 2.34 11.05 9.68
CA ARG A 76 3.65 10.40 9.94
C ARG A 76 3.89 9.18 9.04
N VAL A 77 2.90 8.30 8.85
CA VAL A 77 3.05 7.10 8.01
C VAL A 77 3.21 7.48 6.54
N ASN A 78 2.47 8.48 6.07
CA ASN A 78 2.58 9.02 4.72
C ASN A 78 3.98 9.62 4.47
N CYS A 79 4.50 10.43 5.40
CA CYS A 79 5.85 11.00 5.27
C CYS A 79 6.95 9.92 5.30
N ASN A 80 6.80 8.87 6.14
CA ASN A 80 7.71 7.72 6.11
C ASN A 80 7.64 6.95 4.79
N GLN A 81 6.46 6.84 4.17
CA GLN A 81 6.27 6.18 2.86
C GLN A 81 6.84 7.02 1.70
N GLU A 82 6.69 8.35 1.75
CA GLU A 82 7.33 9.32 0.84
C GLU A 82 8.85 9.13 0.85
N VAL A 83 9.47 9.19 2.03
CA VAL A 83 10.92 8.98 2.24
C VAL A 83 11.37 7.60 1.78
N LEU A 84 10.61 6.54 2.08
CA LEU A 84 10.93 5.17 1.65
C LEU A 84 10.85 4.99 0.13
N THR A 85 9.87 5.61 -0.53
CA THR A 85 9.68 5.49 -1.99
C THR A 85 10.78 6.24 -2.74
N ASN A 86 11.21 7.39 -2.22
CA ASN A 86 12.16 8.29 -2.87
C ASN A 86 13.57 8.24 -2.26
N MET A 87 13.90 7.15 -1.54
CA MET A 87 15.13 7.02 -0.74
C MET A 87 16.41 7.33 -1.54
N LYS A 88 16.50 6.89 -2.81
CA LYS A 88 17.65 7.20 -3.68
C LYS A 88 17.87 8.71 -3.82
N THR A 89 16.80 9.48 -4.04
CA THR A 89 16.86 10.95 -4.15
C THR A 89 17.21 11.60 -2.81
N VAL A 90 16.62 11.12 -1.71
CA VAL A 90 16.94 11.61 -0.35
C VAL A 90 18.43 11.49 -0.06
N LYS A 91 19.06 10.37 -0.42
CA LYS A 91 20.49 10.12 -0.22
C LYS A 91 21.39 10.92 -1.16
N LEU A 92 21.04 11.01 -2.45
CA LEU A 92 21.80 11.80 -3.42
C LEU A 92 21.82 13.30 -3.09
N GLN A 93 20.78 13.79 -2.41
CA GLN A 93 20.66 15.19 -1.99
C GLN A 93 21.07 15.43 -0.52
N ALA A 94 21.57 14.41 0.19
CA ALA A 94 21.90 14.46 1.62
C ALA A 94 20.77 14.98 2.54
N TRP A 95 19.52 14.69 2.17
CA TRP A 95 18.32 15.19 2.86
C TRP A 95 17.92 14.38 4.12
N GLU A 96 18.68 13.36 4.51
CA GLU A 96 18.34 12.47 5.63
C GLU A 96 17.99 13.20 6.93
N ASP A 97 18.80 14.16 7.39
CA ASP A 97 18.55 14.84 8.67
C ASP A 97 17.37 15.83 8.61
N SER A 98 17.04 16.37 7.43
CA SER A 98 15.84 17.19 7.21
C SER A 98 14.58 16.35 7.39
N PHE A 99 14.50 15.21 6.68
CA PHE A 99 13.38 14.27 6.82
C PHE A 99 13.33 13.62 8.20
N ARG A 100 14.49 13.40 8.84
CA ARG A 100 14.57 12.93 10.22
C ARG A 100 13.93 13.92 11.18
N SER A 101 14.26 15.21 11.12
CA SER A 101 13.66 16.21 12.01
C SER A 101 12.16 16.29 11.79
N LYS A 102 11.70 16.43 10.54
CA LYS A 102 10.27 16.42 10.14
C LYS A 102 9.52 15.23 10.75
N THR A 103 10.11 14.04 10.68
CA THR A 103 9.52 12.79 11.19
C THR A 103 9.59 12.67 12.71
N GLU A 104 10.68 13.11 13.35
CA GLU A 104 10.79 13.15 14.81
C GLU A 104 9.83 14.19 15.42
N ASP A 105 9.52 15.29 14.74
CA ASP A 105 8.53 16.28 15.16
C ASP A 105 7.08 15.77 15.04
N LEU A 106 6.72 15.12 13.93
CA LEU A 106 5.44 14.41 13.82
C LEU A 106 5.29 13.36 14.94
N ARG A 107 6.37 12.64 15.29
CA ARG A 107 6.38 11.68 16.42
C ARG A 107 6.25 12.36 17.79
N LYS A 108 6.75 13.59 17.99
CA LYS A 108 6.53 14.37 19.23
C LYS A 108 5.04 14.70 19.39
N LEU A 109 4.39 15.19 18.31
CA LEU A 109 2.96 15.52 18.29
C LEU A 109 2.07 14.29 18.51
N GLU A 110 2.38 13.18 17.84
CA GLU A 110 1.68 11.90 18.00
C GLU A 110 1.72 11.42 19.46
N ILE A 111 2.89 11.46 20.11
CA ILE A 111 3.07 10.99 21.49
C ILE A 111 2.28 11.85 22.49
N ASP A 112 2.19 13.17 22.30
CA ASP A 112 1.36 14.02 23.15
C ASP A 112 -0.14 13.74 23.00
N GLN A 113 -0.63 13.56 21.76
CA GLN A 113 -2.03 13.18 21.55
C GLN A 113 -2.35 11.78 22.08
N LEU A 114 -1.42 10.84 21.90
CA LEU A 114 -1.48 9.49 22.45
C LEU A 114 -1.47 9.51 23.99
N TRP A 115 -0.66 10.36 24.61
CA TRP A 115 -0.65 10.59 26.06
C TRP A 115 -2.01 11.09 26.57
N ARG A 116 -2.56 12.15 25.96
CA ARG A 116 -3.90 12.68 26.29
C ARG A 116 -4.99 11.60 26.15
N TYR A 117 -4.96 10.81 25.07
CA TYR A 117 -5.90 9.71 24.84
C TYR A 117 -5.75 8.57 25.87
N LYS A 118 -4.52 8.15 26.19
CA LYS A 118 -4.26 7.07 27.17
C LYS A 118 -4.53 7.52 28.62
N ILE A 119 -4.39 8.81 28.97
CA ILE A 119 -4.91 9.36 30.23
C ILE A 119 -6.44 9.24 30.25
N ALA A 120 -7.13 9.74 29.22
CA ALA A 120 -8.59 9.70 29.17
C ALA A 120 -9.15 8.26 29.28
N GLY A 121 -8.51 7.28 28.62
CA GLY A 121 -8.83 5.87 28.78
C GLY A 121 -8.48 5.28 30.16
N SER A 122 -7.47 5.83 30.85
CA SER A 122 -7.14 5.42 32.23
C SER A 122 -8.13 6.01 33.25
N ILE A 123 -8.62 7.24 33.02
CA ILE A 123 -9.74 7.84 33.77
C ILE A 123 -11.02 7.02 33.53
N PHE A 124 -11.34 6.69 32.27
CA PHE A 124 -12.49 5.84 31.92
C PHE A 124 -12.45 4.50 32.66
N GLY A 125 -11.30 3.81 32.65
CA GLY A 125 -11.13 2.53 33.34
C GLY A 125 -11.35 2.64 34.86
N VAL A 126 -10.88 3.73 35.49
CA VAL A 126 -11.07 3.95 36.93
C VAL A 126 -12.52 4.31 37.26
N VAL A 127 -13.16 5.21 36.50
CA VAL A 127 -14.59 5.54 36.65
C VAL A 127 -15.43 4.28 36.47
N SER A 128 -15.17 3.49 35.43
CA SER A 128 -15.85 2.21 35.18
C SER A 128 -15.67 1.23 36.35
N SER A 129 -14.45 1.11 36.90
CA SER A 129 -14.20 0.26 38.07
C SER A 129 -14.90 0.74 39.35
N ALA A 130 -15.22 2.03 39.48
CA ALA A 130 -15.87 2.59 40.65
C ALA A 130 -17.40 2.44 40.65
N ILE A 131 -18.04 2.23 39.49
CA ILE A 131 -19.51 2.12 39.37
C ILE A 131 -20.08 1.03 40.30
N PRO A 132 -19.58 -0.22 40.35
CA PRO A 132 -20.11 -1.25 41.26
C PRO A 132 -20.11 -0.84 42.74
N MET A 133 -19.12 -0.05 43.17
CA MET A 133 -19.04 0.41 44.56
C MET A 133 -19.95 1.61 44.82
N MET A 134 -20.03 2.60 43.93
CA MET A 134 -20.97 3.72 44.13
C MET A 134 -22.41 3.20 44.27
N VAL A 135 -22.74 2.17 43.49
CA VAL A 135 -24.02 1.45 43.47
C VAL A 135 -24.22 0.59 44.73
N ALA A 136 -23.18 -0.13 45.18
CA ALA A 136 -23.25 -0.93 46.41
C ALA A 136 -23.37 -0.06 47.67
N VAL A 137 -22.62 1.05 47.73
CA VAL A 137 -22.62 1.98 48.87
C VAL A 137 -23.95 2.72 48.99
N SER A 138 -24.55 3.16 47.89
CA SER A 138 -25.89 3.76 47.93
C SER A 138 -26.96 2.74 48.34
N SER A 139 -26.93 1.53 47.78
CA SER A 139 -27.90 0.48 48.12
C SER A 139 -27.77 0.02 49.58
N PHE A 140 -26.56 -0.31 50.06
CA PHE A 140 -26.35 -0.73 51.44
C PHE A 140 -26.61 0.41 52.43
N GLY A 141 -26.25 1.66 52.08
CA GLY A 141 -26.59 2.84 52.88
C GLY A 141 -28.10 2.98 53.10
N ILE A 142 -28.91 2.82 52.05
CA ILE A 142 -30.38 2.86 52.16
C ILE A 142 -30.93 1.63 52.91
N TYR A 143 -30.38 0.44 52.65
CA TYR A 143 -30.83 -0.81 53.29
C TYR A 143 -30.59 -0.81 54.81
N VAL A 144 -29.47 -0.21 55.26
CA VAL A 144 -29.20 0.08 56.69
C VAL A 144 -30.09 1.19 57.23
N THR A 145 -30.09 2.37 56.60
CA THR A 145 -30.63 3.60 57.24
C THR A 145 -32.13 3.82 57.09
N ILE A 146 -32.75 3.36 56.00
CA ILE A 146 -34.18 3.58 55.72
C ILE A 146 -35.01 2.35 56.04
N LEU A 147 -34.45 1.15 55.80
CA LEU A 147 -35.14 -0.12 56.06
C LEU A 147 -34.75 -0.77 57.40
N GLY A 148 -33.69 -0.31 58.07
CA GLY A 148 -33.29 -0.79 59.40
C GLY A 148 -32.85 -2.26 59.45
N HIS A 149 -32.57 -2.89 58.30
CA HIS A 149 -32.21 -4.29 58.24
C HIS A 149 -30.72 -4.51 58.53
N SER A 150 -30.41 -5.51 59.37
CA SER A 150 -29.05 -5.96 59.63
C SER A 150 -28.41 -6.53 58.36
N MET A 151 -27.22 -6.04 58.00
CA MET A 151 -26.50 -6.48 56.81
C MET A 151 -25.93 -7.89 57.00
N ASP A 152 -26.41 -8.85 56.20
CA ASP A 152 -25.83 -10.19 56.15
C ASP A 152 -24.73 -10.30 55.08
N ALA A 153 -23.74 -11.16 55.32
CA ALA A 153 -22.64 -11.39 54.40
C ALA A 153 -23.10 -12.02 53.07
N ALA A 154 -24.09 -12.92 53.07
CA ALA A 154 -24.55 -13.56 51.83
C ALA A 154 -25.33 -12.58 50.94
N THR A 155 -26.23 -11.76 51.51
CA THR A 155 -26.96 -10.75 50.74
C THR A 155 -26.02 -9.67 50.17
N ALA A 156 -25.01 -9.23 50.94
CA ALA A 156 -24.01 -8.29 50.49
C ALA A 156 -23.10 -8.86 49.38
N LEU A 157 -22.59 -10.08 49.53
CA LEU A 157 -21.72 -10.71 48.51
C LEU A 157 -22.48 -11.08 47.23
N THR A 158 -23.74 -11.52 47.32
CA THR A 158 -24.56 -11.83 46.14
C THR A 158 -24.93 -10.55 45.39
N SER A 159 -25.36 -9.48 46.07
CA SER A 159 -25.67 -8.20 45.41
C SER A 159 -24.45 -7.56 44.74
N ILE A 160 -23.27 -7.57 45.39
CA ILE A 160 -21.99 -7.17 44.75
C ILE A 160 -21.71 -7.98 43.48
N SER A 161 -22.01 -9.28 43.49
CA SER A 161 -21.82 -10.13 42.31
C SER A 161 -22.76 -9.73 41.16
N VAL A 162 -24.01 -9.36 41.45
CA VAL A 162 -24.96 -8.88 40.42
C VAL A 162 -24.63 -7.46 39.94
N PHE A 163 -24.13 -6.56 40.80
CA PHE A 163 -23.62 -5.24 40.37
C PHE A 163 -22.41 -5.37 39.42
N ASN A 164 -21.50 -6.30 39.70
CA ASN A 164 -20.38 -6.61 38.80
C ASN A 164 -20.87 -7.21 37.47
N LEU A 165 -21.85 -8.12 37.49
CA LEU A 165 -22.46 -8.70 36.28
C LEU A 165 -23.09 -7.64 35.36
N LEU A 166 -23.79 -6.66 35.93
CA LEU A 166 -24.44 -5.57 35.19
C LEU A 166 -23.44 -4.62 34.50
N SER A 167 -22.22 -4.51 35.01
CA SER A 167 -21.24 -3.52 34.55
C SER A 167 -20.68 -3.80 33.16
N PHE A 168 -20.54 -5.07 32.76
CA PHE A 168 -20.08 -5.42 31.41
C PHE A 168 -21.11 -5.09 30.31
N PRO A 169 -22.40 -5.50 30.41
CA PRO A 169 -23.46 -5.06 29.51
C PRO A 169 -23.54 -3.53 29.35
N LEU A 170 -23.48 -2.78 30.46
CA LEU A 170 -23.54 -1.31 30.43
C LEU A 170 -22.37 -0.68 29.68
N GLY A 171 -21.16 -1.23 29.83
CA GLY A 171 -19.97 -0.75 29.13
C GLY A 171 -19.95 -1.09 27.64
N ILE A 172 -20.40 -2.29 27.26
CA ILE A 172 -20.26 -2.80 25.88
C ILE A 172 -21.44 -2.42 24.97
N PHE A 173 -22.66 -2.29 25.49
CA PHE A 173 -23.84 -2.02 24.68
C PHE A 173 -23.75 -0.70 23.87
N PRO A 174 -23.29 0.45 24.42
CA PRO A 174 -23.07 1.67 23.64
C PRO A 174 -22.00 1.53 22.55
N PHE A 175 -20.97 0.70 22.78
CA PHE A 175 -19.94 0.41 21.79
C PHE A 175 -20.49 -0.41 20.62
N ILE A 176 -21.33 -1.41 20.89
CA ILE A 176 -21.95 -2.25 19.85
C ILE A 176 -22.92 -1.43 18.99
N LEU A 177 -23.69 -0.53 19.58
CA LEU A 177 -24.54 0.40 18.82
C LEU A 177 -23.72 1.29 17.87
N ASN A 178 -22.60 1.85 18.33
CA ASN A 178 -21.71 2.63 17.48
C ASN A 178 -21.05 1.76 16.38
N LEU A 179 -20.62 0.54 16.70
CA LEU A 179 -20.06 -0.41 15.74
C LEU A 179 -21.07 -0.78 14.64
N GLY A 180 -22.36 -0.89 14.97
CA GLY A 180 -23.44 -1.07 13.98
C GLY A 180 -23.59 0.10 13.01
N VAL A 181 -23.53 1.34 13.52
CA VAL A 181 -23.54 2.55 12.69
C VAL A 181 -22.31 2.62 11.79
N GLU A 182 -21.12 2.33 12.32
CA GLU A 182 -19.87 2.32 11.54
C GLU A 182 -19.87 1.21 10.46
N ALA A 183 -20.39 0.02 10.77
CA ALA A 183 -20.52 -1.07 9.81
C ALA A 183 -21.50 -0.73 8.69
N ASN A 184 -22.61 -0.04 8.98
CA ASN A 184 -23.53 0.46 7.95
C ASN A 184 -22.83 1.43 6.97
N VAL A 185 -21.98 2.33 7.48
CA VAL A 185 -21.14 3.23 6.65
C VAL A 185 -20.04 2.46 5.89
N CYS A 186 -19.64 1.27 6.35
CA CYS A 186 -18.76 0.37 5.59
C CYS A 186 -19.52 -0.30 4.44
N LEU A 187 -20.71 -0.83 4.70
CA LEU A 187 -21.59 -1.44 3.71
C LEU A 187 -21.99 -0.45 2.61
N GLU A 188 -22.35 0.79 2.96
CA GLU A 188 -22.68 1.83 1.98
C GLU A 188 -21.49 2.16 1.04
N ARG A 189 -20.27 2.19 1.56
CA ARG A 189 -19.06 2.43 0.75
C ARG A 189 -18.72 1.25 -0.16
N ILE A 190 -18.88 0.02 0.32
CA ILE A 190 -18.70 -1.20 -0.50
C ILE A 190 -19.79 -1.28 -1.58
N GLN A 191 -21.05 -0.99 -1.24
CA GLN A 191 -22.16 -0.93 -2.19
C GLN A 191 -21.92 0.11 -3.29
N LYS A 192 -21.47 1.33 -2.94
CA LYS A 192 -21.12 2.38 -3.91
C LYS A 192 -19.98 1.96 -4.84
N PHE A 193 -18.99 1.23 -4.35
CA PHE A 193 -17.90 0.69 -5.17
C PHE A 193 -18.39 -0.41 -6.13
N LEU A 194 -19.24 -1.32 -5.66
CA LEU A 194 -19.78 -2.42 -6.48
C LEU A 194 -20.84 -1.99 -7.50
N ILE A 195 -21.48 -0.83 -7.31
CA ILE A 195 -22.46 -0.22 -8.23
C ILE A 195 -21.79 0.82 -9.16
N ALA A 196 -20.47 1.05 -9.04
CA ALA A 196 -19.75 1.95 -9.93
C ALA A 196 -19.89 1.50 -11.41
N PRO A 197 -20.04 2.44 -12.37
CA PRO A 197 -20.27 2.09 -13.76
C PRO A 197 -19.08 1.33 -14.34
N ASN A 198 -19.37 0.21 -15.01
CA ASN A 198 -18.37 -0.53 -15.76
C ASN A 198 -18.05 0.21 -17.06
N VAL A 199 -16.75 0.38 -17.37
CA VAL A 199 -16.31 0.93 -18.66
C VAL A 199 -16.77 -0.01 -19.77
N GLU A 200 -17.48 0.53 -20.76
CA GLU A 200 -18.00 -0.25 -21.89
C GLU A 200 -16.84 -0.85 -22.71
N ARG A 201 -16.93 -2.13 -23.04
CA ARG A 201 -15.95 -2.77 -23.91
C ARG A 201 -16.13 -2.26 -25.34
N VAL A 202 -15.02 -1.97 -26.01
CA VAL A 202 -14.99 -1.56 -27.42
C VAL A 202 -15.75 -2.56 -28.30
N ARG A 203 -16.55 -2.05 -29.27
CA ARG A 203 -17.26 -2.88 -30.27
C ARG A 203 -16.25 -3.77 -30.97
N ARG A 204 -16.37 -5.10 -30.81
CA ARG A 204 -15.60 -6.04 -31.63
C ARG A 204 -16.26 -6.11 -33.01
N LEU A 205 -15.50 -5.78 -34.04
CA LEU A 205 -15.97 -5.87 -35.43
C LEU A 205 -16.19 -7.35 -35.78
N THR A 206 -17.40 -7.69 -36.21
CA THR A 206 -17.84 -9.06 -36.51
C THR A 206 -17.43 -9.46 -37.93
N ASP A 207 -17.81 -10.68 -38.35
CA ASP A 207 -17.73 -11.09 -39.75
C ASP A 207 -18.88 -10.51 -40.61
N GLU A 208 -19.95 -10.00 -40.00
CA GLU A 208 -21.07 -9.34 -40.70
C GLU A 208 -20.65 -7.94 -41.18
N ASP A 209 -19.91 -7.19 -40.33
CA ASP A 209 -19.27 -5.91 -40.67
C ASP A 209 -18.28 -6.02 -41.88
N ARG A 210 -18.00 -7.22 -42.40
CA ARG A 210 -17.21 -7.41 -43.64
C ARG A 210 -18.04 -7.24 -44.91
N ASN A 211 -19.34 -7.59 -44.89
CA ASN A 211 -20.15 -7.65 -46.10
C ASN A 211 -20.65 -6.28 -46.57
N GLU A 212 -20.76 -5.30 -45.66
CA GLU A 212 -21.05 -3.90 -46.00
C GLU A 212 -19.81 -3.17 -46.53
N SER A 213 -18.61 -3.67 -46.22
CA SER A 213 -17.32 -3.12 -46.66
C SER A 213 -16.98 -3.55 -48.09
N ALA A 214 -17.71 -3.02 -49.07
CA ALA A 214 -17.50 -3.32 -50.49
C ALA A 214 -16.15 -2.79 -51.04
N GLY A 215 -15.09 -3.60 -50.97
CA GLY A 215 -13.82 -3.39 -51.68
C GLY A 215 -12.55 -3.63 -50.86
N ASP A 216 -11.78 -4.65 -51.27
CA ASP A 216 -10.33 -4.86 -51.13
C ASP A 216 -9.56 -4.76 -49.80
N ALA A 217 -10.15 -4.32 -48.66
CA ALA A 217 -9.42 -4.30 -47.38
C ALA A 217 -10.24 -4.78 -46.18
N CYS A 218 -9.76 -5.82 -45.50
CA CYS A 218 -10.32 -6.24 -44.21
C CYS A 218 -9.81 -5.32 -43.09
N VAL A 219 -10.70 -4.51 -42.53
CA VAL A 219 -10.36 -3.51 -41.50
C VAL A 219 -10.01 -4.17 -40.15
N ALA A 220 -8.93 -3.73 -39.52
CA ALA A 220 -8.47 -4.18 -38.21
C ALA A 220 -8.87 -3.21 -37.08
N ILE A 221 -8.79 -1.90 -37.32
CA ILE A 221 -9.27 -0.83 -36.43
C ILE A 221 -10.01 0.18 -37.31
N ASP A 222 -11.22 0.57 -36.91
CA ASP A 222 -11.98 1.64 -37.55
C ASP A 222 -12.44 2.65 -36.51
N ILE A 223 -12.16 3.92 -36.75
CA ILE A 223 -12.55 5.07 -35.91
C ILE A 223 -13.13 6.11 -36.85
N MET A 224 -14.40 6.44 -36.67
CA MET A 224 -15.12 7.39 -37.54
C MET A 224 -15.59 8.60 -36.74
N ASN A 225 -14.98 9.77 -37.01
CA ASN A 225 -15.32 11.07 -36.42
C ASN A 225 -15.53 11.03 -34.89
N ALA A 226 -14.65 10.35 -34.17
CA ALA A 226 -14.82 10.06 -32.75
C ALA A 226 -14.13 11.09 -31.84
N THR A 227 -14.86 11.56 -30.84
CA THR A 227 -14.32 12.40 -29.75
C THR A 227 -14.29 11.57 -28.47
N PHE A 228 -13.18 11.63 -27.74
CA PHE A 228 -12.93 10.84 -26.53
C PHE A 228 -12.60 11.73 -25.34
N SER A 229 -12.99 11.29 -24.14
CA SER A 229 -12.71 11.99 -22.89
C SER A 229 -12.42 11.02 -21.74
N TYR A 230 -11.61 11.46 -20.78
CA TYR A 230 -11.47 10.80 -19.48
C TYR A 230 -12.66 11.08 -18.54
N HIS A 231 -13.59 11.96 -18.95
CA HIS A 231 -14.86 12.24 -18.28
C HIS A 231 -16.01 11.68 -19.14
N GLY A 232 -17.03 11.11 -18.50
CA GLY A 232 -18.15 10.47 -19.20
C GLY A 232 -19.49 11.02 -18.74
N PHE A 233 -20.42 11.22 -19.67
CA PHE A 233 -21.83 11.45 -19.34
C PHE A 233 -22.41 10.22 -18.66
N SER A 234 -23.10 10.40 -17.53
CA SER A 234 -23.80 9.31 -16.86
C SER A 234 -25.03 8.93 -17.68
N LYS A 235 -24.98 7.77 -18.38
CA LYS A 235 -26.15 7.24 -19.11
C LYS A 235 -27.39 7.20 -18.19
N ASN A 236 -28.53 7.59 -18.77
CA ASN A 236 -29.70 8.09 -18.05
C ASN A 236 -30.20 7.23 -16.88
N GLY A 237 -30.40 7.88 -15.74
CA GLY A 237 -31.72 7.92 -15.10
C GLY A 237 -32.16 6.75 -14.20
N ASP A 238 -31.39 5.68 -14.02
CA ASP A 238 -31.87 4.55 -13.20
C ASP A 238 -31.81 4.79 -11.69
N GLY A 239 -32.98 5.11 -11.11
CA GLY A 239 -33.47 4.60 -9.82
C GLY A 239 -32.82 5.06 -8.51
N SER A 240 -31.53 5.42 -8.48
CA SER A 240 -30.74 5.53 -7.24
C SER A 240 -31.04 6.79 -6.40
N LYS A 241 -32.11 6.70 -5.59
CA LYS A 241 -32.55 7.73 -4.63
C LYS A 241 -31.57 8.00 -3.46
N LYS A 242 -30.38 7.37 -3.43
CA LYS A 242 -29.40 7.45 -2.30
C LYS A 242 -28.01 8.01 -2.63
N LEU A 243 -27.78 8.56 -3.82
CA LEU A 243 -26.61 9.45 -4.06
C LEU A 243 -26.77 10.76 -3.28
N SER A 244 -25.72 11.21 -2.60
CA SER A 244 -25.78 12.43 -1.77
C SER A 244 -25.83 13.68 -2.64
N ILE A 245 -26.42 14.77 -2.12
CA ILE A 245 -26.59 16.02 -2.86
C ILE A 245 -25.24 16.54 -3.38
N ARG A 246 -24.17 16.45 -2.58
CA ARG A 246 -22.82 16.87 -2.97
C ARG A 246 -22.22 16.02 -4.11
N SER A 247 -22.44 14.70 -4.12
CA SER A 247 -22.03 13.87 -5.27
C SER A 247 -22.82 14.18 -6.53
N LYS A 248 -24.12 14.46 -6.41
CA LYS A 248 -24.95 14.86 -7.56
C LYS A 248 -24.62 16.25 -8.10
N LEU A 249 -24.06 17.13 -7.27
CA LEU A 249 -23.58 18.44 -7.70
C LEU A 249 -22.29 18.30 -8.53
N GLY A 250 -21.28 17.61 -8.00
CA GLY A 250 -20.02 17.37 -8.71
C GLY A 250 -20.18 16.66 -10.06
N GLN A 251 -21.00 15.60 -10.12
CA GLN A 251 -21.29 14.94 -11.40
C GLN A 251 -21.97 15.88 -12.42
N LYS A 252 -22.84 16.79 -11.97
CA LYS A 252 -23.46 17.79 -12.86
C LYS A 252 -22.49 18.90 -13.27
N GLU A 253 -21.52 19.23 -12.42
CA GLU A 253 -20.44 20.16 -12.74
C GLU A 253 -19.52 19.55 -13.81
N GLU A 254 -19.15 18.26 -13.68
CA GLU A 254 -18.40 17.49 -14.68
C GLU A 254 -19.16 17.37 -16.03
N GLU A 255 -20.45 17.00 -16.00
CA GLU A 255 -21.29 16.88 -17.21
C GLU A 255 -21.50 18.24 -17.91
N LEU A 256 -21.71 19.32 -17.16
CA LEU A 256 -21.83 20.68 -17.71
C LEU A 256 -20.52 21.16 -18.34
N LEU A 257 -19.39 20.84 -17.71
CA LEU A 257 -18.04 21.17 -18.16
C LEU A 257 -17.68 20.40 -19.44
N LEU A 258 -18.01 19.11 -19.52
CA LEU A 258 -17.89 18.32 -20.75
C LEU A 258 -18.80 18.85 -21.87
N ALA A 259 -20.06 19.20 -21.58
CA ALA A 259 -20.98 19.76 -22.56
C ALA A 259 -20.51 21.13 -23.11
N LYS A 260 -19.97 22.01 -22.25
CA LYS A 260 -19.34 23.27 -22.67
C LYS A 260 -18.14 23.04 -23.58
N ALA A 261 -17.28 22.06 -23.26
CA ALA A 261 -16.14 21.74 -24.09
C ALA A 261 -16.57 21.25 -25.49
N MET A 262 -17.63 20.43 -25.57
CA MET A 262 -18.15 19.97 -26.87
C MET A 262 -18.76 21.10 -27.71
N LEU A 263 -19.45 22.07 -27.09
CA LEU A 263 -19.99 23.23 -27.81
C LEU A 263 -18.86 24.09 -28.39
N SER A 264 -17.83 24.40 -27.60
CA SER A 264 -16.72 25.24 -28.07
C SER A 264 -15.82 24.55 -29.11
N ASP A 265 -15.71 23.21 -29.14
CA ASP A 265 -15.06 22.48 -30.25
C ASP A 265 -15.85 22.61 -31.57
N VAL A 266 -17.18 22.65 -31.49
CA VAL A 266 -18.05 22.88 -32.65
C VAL A 266 -17.96 24.32 -33.13
N GLU A 267 -17.91 25.30 -32.23
CA GLU A 267 -17.70 26.72 -32.55
C GLU A 267 -16.31 26.96 -33.19
N GLU A 268 -15.24 26.35 -32.65
CA GLU A 268 -13.88 26.40 -33.24
C GLU A 268 -13.87 25.82 -34.67
N HIS A 269 -14.61 24.73 -34.90
CA HIS A 269 -14.72 24.11 -36.21
C HIS A 269 -15.54 24.95 -37.20
N LEU A 270 -16.66 25.54 -36.77
CA LEU A 270 -17.48 26.42 -37.59
C LEU A 270 -16.69 27.67 -38.02
N ALA A 271 -15.95 28.31 -37.10
CA ALA A 271 -15.11 29.46 -37.43
C ALA A 271 -14.05 29.13 -38.51
N LYS A 272 -13.44 27.93 -38.43
CA LYS A 272 -12.50 27.42 -39.44
C LYS A 272 -13.18 27.17 -40.80
N LEU A 273 -14.40 26.64 -40.83
CA LEU A 273 -15.16 26.43 -42.07
C LEU A 273 -15.69 27.74 -42.70
N GLU A 274 -16.00 28.75 -41.88
CA GLU A 274 -16.41 30.09 -42.35
C GLU A 274 -15.24 30.95 -42.86
N GLY A 275 -14.00 30.45 -42.81
CA GLY A 275 -12.79 31.21 -43.18
C GLY A 275 -12.47 32.36 -42.21
N ARG A 276 -13.08 32.37 -41.02
CA ARG A 276 -12.88 33.40 -40.00
C ARG A 276 -11.65 33.06 -39.16
N THR A 277 -10.52 33.70 -39.44
CA THR A 277 -9.35 33.71 -38.55
C THR A 277 -9.75 34.31 -37.19
N SER A 278 -9.93 33.43 -36.20
CA SER A 278 -10.33 33.71 -34.82
C SER A 278 -11.62 34.53 -34.64
N CYS A 279 -12.71 33.87 -34.25
CA CYS A 279 -13.87 34.54 -33.68
C CYS A 279 -13.52 35.09 -32.28
N GLN A 280 -12.95 36.30 -32.21
CA GLN A 280 -12.92 37.10 -30.99
C GLN A 280 -14.34 37.54 -30.62
N TYR A 281 -15.11 36.65 -29.99
CA TYR A 281 -16.32 37.08 -29.28
C TYR A 281 -15.90 37.74 -27.97
N GLY A 282 -16.35 38.99 -27.76
CA GLY A 282 -15.86 39.83 -26.68
C GLY A 282 -16.10 39.22 -25.30
N THR A 283 -15.02 39.06 -24.53
CA THR A 283 -15.09 38.82 -23.09
C THR A 283 -15.85 39.97 -22.43
N ALA A 284 -16.98 39.67 -21.80
CA ALA A 284 -17.62 40.64 -20.90
C ALA A 284 -16.64 40.93 -19.75
N ASN A 285 -16.35 42.21 -19.49
CA ASN A 285 -15.28 42.65 -18.59
C ASN A 285 -15.34 41.95 -17.22
N THR A 286 -14.38 41.06 -16.99
CA THR A 286 -14.04 40.50 -15.69
C THR A 286 -12.52 40.48 -15.61
N ASP A 287 -11.94 41.49 -14.96
CA ASP A 287 -10.49 41.64 -14.85
C ASP A 287 -9.87 40.49 -14.04
N GLY A 288 -8.97 39.73 -14.67
CA GLY A 288 -8.13 38.76 -13.96
C GLY A 288 -7.78 37.48 -14.74
N GLY A 289 -6.65 37.50 -15.45
CA GLY A 289 -5.67 36.39 -15.61
C GLY A 289 -6.09 34.96 -16.03
N LEU A 290 -7.35 34.66 -16.29
CA LEU A 290 -7.89 33.29 -16.39
C LEU A 290 -8.00 32.72 -17.83
N SER A 291 -7.47 33.41 -18.85
CA SER A 291 -7.57 32.99 -20.25
C SER A 291 -6.88 31.66 -20.53
N ASP A 292 -5.69 31.49 -19.98
CA ASP A 292 -4.77 30.41 -20.39
C ASP A 292 -5.09 29.11 -19.61
N ASP A 293 -5.37 29.24 -18.30
CA ASP A 293 -5.93 28.18 -17.44
C ASP A 293 -7.20 27.55 -18.05
N PHE A 294 -8.06 28.35 -18.70
CA PHE A 294 -9.29 27.84 -19.31
C PHE A 294 -9.00 27.01 -20.57
N ASN A 295 -7.97 27.37 -21.32
CA ASN A 295 -7.59 26.72 -22.58
C ASN A 295 -6.85 25.39 -22.34
N ASP A 296 -5.94 25.35 -21.35
CA ASP A 296 -5.34 24.08 -20.91
C ASP A 296 -6.36 23.20 -20.16
N GLY A 297 -7.29 23.81 -19.42
CA GLY A 297 -8.47 23.12 -18.90
C GLY A 297 -9.26 22.41 -20.01
N PHE A 298 -9.53 23.09 -21.13
CA PHE A 298 -10.22 22.52 -22.30
C PHE A 298 -9.49 21.31 -22.90
N LYS A 299 -8.17 21.41 -23.12
CA LYS A 299 -7.35 20.30 -23.65
C LYS A 299 -7.39 19.05 -22.77
N ASN A 300 -7.45 19.22 -21.45
CA ASN A 300 -7.57 18.10 -20.52
C ASN A 300 -8.95 17.41 -20.56
N ILE A 301 -10.02 18.14 -20.90
CA ILE A 301 -11.40 17.61 -20.96
C ILE A 301 -11.64 16.82 -22.26
N LEU A 302 -11.19 17.34 -23.40
CA LEU A 302 -11.34 16.70 -24.72
C LEU A 302 -9.97 16.39 -25.36
N PRO A 303 -9.21 15.42 -24.83
CA PRO A 303 -7.85 15.11 -25.28
C PRO A 303 -7.77 14.48 -26.68
N LEU A 304 -8.90 14.06 -27.27
CA LEU A 304 -9.00 13.63 -28.67
C LEU A 304 -10.35 14.07 -29.25
N ARG A 305 -10.33 14.73 -30.40
CA ARG A 305 -11.48 15.42 -31.01
C ARG A 305 -11.63 14.97 -32.46
N ARG A 306 -12.85 14.56 -32.86
CA ARG A 306 -13.25 14.28 -34.26
C ARG A 306 -12.28 13.36 -35.03
N ILE A 307 -11.64 12.43 -34.33
CA ILE A 307 -10.62 11.52 -34.86
C ILE A 307 -11.25 10.58 -35.90
N SER A 308 -10.68 10.55 -37.10
CA SER A 308 -11.01 9.57 -38.13
C SER A 308 -9.76 8.77 -38.48
N PHE A 309 -9.70 7.52 -38.04
CA PHE A 309 -8.53 6.65 -38.13
C PHE A 309 -8.97 5.24 -38.54
N LYS A 310 -8.65 4.86 -39.77
CA LYS A 310 -8.88 3.52 -40.32
C LYS A 310 -7.55 2.79 -40.47
N CYS A 311 -7.52 1.49 -40.20
CA CYS A 311 -6.33 0.64 -40.27
C CYS A 311 -6.73 -0.79 -40.67
N ASN A 312 -6.03 -1.39 -41.62
CA ASN A 312 -6.37 -2.70 -42.19
C ASN A 312 -5.52 -3.83 -41.61
N GLU A 313 -5.96 -5.08 -41.83
CA GLU A 313 -5.21 -6.28 -41.48
C GLU A 313 -3.90 -6.32 -42.30
N GLY A 314 -2.77 -6.08 -41.63
CA GLY A 314 -1.42 -6.06 -42.22
C GLY A 314 -0.71 -4.72 -42.27
N ASP A 315 -1.40 -3.61 -42.00
CA ASP A 315 -0.75 -2.29 -41.99
C ASP A 315 0.28 -2.17 -40.85
N PHE A 316 1.43 -1.54 -41.12
CA PHE A 316 2.29 -0.93 -40.13
C PHE A 316 2.11 0.60 -40.14
N ILE A 317 1.45 1.12 -39.10
CA ILE A 317 1.19 2.55 -38.95
C ILE A 317 2.08 3.13 -37.86
N ALA A 318 2.76 4.23 -38.17
CA ALA A 318 3.42 5.07 -37.17
C ALA A 318 2.54 6.26 -36.76
N VAL A 319 2.60 6.66 -35.50
CA VAL A 319 1.84 7.77 -34.92
C VAL A 319 2.79 8.74 -34.20
N VAL A 320 2.82 9.98 -34.67
CA VAL A 320 3.81 11.00 -34.30
C VAL A 320 3.14 12.32 -33.92
N GLY A 321 3.94 13.32 -33.52
CA GLY A 321 3.47 14.64 -33.09
C GLY A 321 4.09 15.07 -31.77
N GLU A 322 3.79 16.29 -31.33
CA GLU A 322 4.39 16.94 -30.15
C GLU A 322 4.12 16.20 -28.81
N VAL A 323 4.82 16.63 -27.75
CA VAL A 323 4.52 16.17 -26.38
C VAL A 323 3.14 16.71 -25.98
N GLY A 324 2.31 15.87 -25.36
CA GLY A 324 0.93 16.23 -24.99
C GLY A 324 -0.11 16.15 -26.11
N SER A 325 0.26 15.91 -27.38
CA SER A 325 -0.68 15.97 -28.53
C SER A 325 -1.78 14.90 -28.59
N GLY A 326 -1.82 13.98 -27.61
CA GLY A 326 -2.85 12.94 -27.49
C GLY A 326 -2.42 11.52 -27.91
N LYS A 327 -1.16 11.31 -28.35
CA LYS A 327 -0.65 10.04 -28.89
C LYS A 327 -1.00 8.80 -28.05
N THR A 328 -0.60 8.77 -26.77
CA THR A 328 -0.92 7.66 -25.85
C THR A 328 -2.43 7.56 -25.54
N THR A 329 -3.17 8.67 -25.56
CA THR A 329 -4.63 8.67 -25.40
C THR A 329 -5.31 7.95 -26.58
N LEU A 330 -4.74 7.98 -27.79
CA LEU A 330 -5.27 7.25 -28.95
C LEU A 330 -5.11 5.73 -28.80
N LEU A 331 -3.97 5.26 -28.30
CA LEU A 331 -3.81 3.84 -27.98
C LEU A 331 -4.76 3.41 -26.84
N LYS A 332 -4.92 4.25 -25.82
CA LYS A 332 -5.87 4.01 -24.71
C LYS A 332 -7.34 4.04 -25.12
N SER A 333 -7.73 4.82 -26.15
CA SER A 333 -9.11 4.80 -26.66
C SER A 333 -9.38 3.52 -27.45
N ILE A 334 -8.42 3.06 -28.27
CA ILE A 334 -8.49 1.74 -28.96
C ILE A 334 -8.57 0.58 -27.94
N LEU A 335 -7.94 0.70 -26.77
CA LEU A 335 -8.05 -0.26 -25.66
C LEU A 335 -9.37 -0.17 -24.86
N GLY A 336 -10.14 0.91 -24.99
CA GLY A 336 -11.33 1.17 -24.17
C GLY A 336 -10.99 1.57 -22.72
N GLU A 337 -9.88 2.28 -22.49
CA GLU A 337 -9.62 2.98 -21.23
C GLU A 337 -10.25 4.39 -21.21
N VAL A 338 -10.25 5.06 -22.37
CA VAL A 338 -10.85 6.40 -22.56
C VAL A 338 -12.28 6.26 -23.06
N GLN A 339 -13.22 7.05 -22.53
CA GLN A 339 -14.62 6.94 -22.92
C GLN A 339 -14.87 7.65 -24.26
N LYS A 340 -15.55 6.96 -25.18
CA LYS A 340 -16.03 7.54 -26.44
C LYS A 340 -17.28 8.36 -26.17
N VAL A 341 -17.25 9.65 -26.49
CA VAL A 341 -18.37 10.59 -26.27
C VAL A 341 -19.24 10.72 -27.53
N SER A 342 -18.63 10.68 -28.72
CA SER A 342 -19.31 10.71 -30.02
C SER A 342 -18.56 9.88 -31.08
N GLY A 343 -19.16 9.74 -32.28
CA GLY A 343 -18.60 8.97 -33.40
C GLY A 343 -18.63 7.46 -33.20
N GLU A 344 -17.87 6.70 -34.00
CA GLU A 344 -17.74 5.24 -33.89
C GLU A 344 -16.29 4.77 -33.68
N LEU A 345 -16.16 3.60 -33.05
CA LEU A 345 -14.90 2.90 -32.78
C LEU A 345 -15.19 1.40 -32.82
N GLY A 346 -14.49 0.66 -33.68
CA GLY A 346 -14.55 -0.80 -33.77
C GLY A 346 -13.15 -1.41 -33.93
N VAL A 347 -12.93 -2.58 -33.31
CA VAL A 347 -11.63 -3.29 -33.36
C VAL A 347 -11.85 -4.78 -33.68
N ARG A 348 -11.05 -5.34 -34.59
CA ARG A 348 -11.16 -6.74 -35.05
C ARG A 348 -9.99 -7.60 -34.55
N GLY A 349 -10.28 -8.50 -33.61
CA GLY A 349 -9.34 -9.53 -33.15
C GLY A 349 -8.76 -9.32 -31.74
N THR A 350 -7.55 -9.82 -31.54
CA THR A 350 -6.81 -9.79 -30.26
C THR A 350 -5.71 -8.75 -30.26
N ILE A 351 -5.50 -8.09 -29.13
CA ILE A 351 -4.51 -7.02 -28.95
C ILE A 351 -3.33 -7.53 -28.10
N ALA A 352 -2.12 -7.07 -28.43
CA ALA A 352 -0.98 -6.96 -27.53
C ALA A 352 -0.67 -5.47 -27.32
N TYR A 353 -0.31 -5.08 -26.08
CA TYR A 353 -0.07 -3.68 -25.73
C TYR A 353 1.25 -3.52 -24.99
N PHE A 354 2.12 -2.65 -25.51
CA PHE A 354 3.25 -2.10 -24.77
C PHE A 354 2.89 -0.68 -24.33
N SER A 355 3.02 -0.39 -23.04
CA SER A 355 2.79 0.93 -22.44
C SER A 355 4.10 1.69 -22.23
N GLN A 356 4.11 3.02 -22.47
CA GLN A 356 5.31 3.88 -22.36
C GLN A 356 6.10 3.68 -21.06
N ASN A 357 5.41 3.46 -19.95
CA ASN A 357 6.00 2.91 -18.73
C ASN A 357 5.76 1.39 -18.69
N PRO A 358 6.79 0.52 -18.83
CA PRO A 358 6.59 -0.92 -18.91
C PRO A 358 6.07 -1.52 -17.59
N PHE A 359 4.86 -2.10 -17.61
CA PHE A 359 4.30 -2.77 -16.44
C PHE A 359 4.99 -4.13 -16.18
N ILE A 360 5.62 -4.27 -15.01
CA ILE A 360 6.29 -5.50 -14.55
C ILE A 360 5.65 -5.94 -13.24
N MET A 361 5.17 -7.20 -13.19
CA MET A 361 4.64 -7.82 -11.96
C MET A 361 5.78 -8.39 -11.10
N ASN A 362 5.51 -8.56 -9.80
CA ASN A 362 6.38 -9.24 -8.86
C ASN A 362 6.35 -10.76 -9.12
N ASP A 363 7.17 -11.16 -10.09
CA ASP A 363 7.31 -12.52 -10.61
C ASP A 363 8.73 -12.72 -11.20
N THR A 364 8.99 -13.92 -11.68
CA THR A 364 10.15 -14.26 -12.53
C THR A 364 10.15 -13.49 -13.85
N VAL A 365 11.32 -13.38 -14.51
CA VAL A 365 11.42 -12.86 -15.90
C VAL A 365 10.54 -13.68 -16.84
N LYS A 366 10.58 -15.01 -16.73
CA LYS A 366 9.74 -15.93 -17.50
C LYS A 366 8.24 -15.65 -17.26
N GLY A 367 7.78 -15.58 -16.01
CA GLY A 367 6.39 -15.31 -15.67
C GLY A 367 5.89 -13.96 -16.19
N ASN A 368 6.76 -12.94 -16.20
CA ASN A 368 6.47 -11.63 -16.79
C ASN A 368 6.33 -11.66 -18.32
N ILE A 369 6.99 -12.56 -19.04
CA ILE A 369 6.83 -12.76 -20.49
C ILE A 369 5.60 -13.62 -20.79
N LEU A 370 5.38 -14.71 -20.03
CA LEU A 370 4.27 -15.65 -20.22
C LEU A 370 2.88 -15.05 -19.86
N PHE A 371 2.86 -14.08 -18.94
CA PHE A 371 1.78 -13.16 -18.60
C PHE A 371 0.34 -13.71 -18.74
N GLY A 372 -0.11 -14.46 -17.73
CA GLY A 372 -1.49 -14.95 -17.63
C GLY A 372 -1.76 -16.30 -18.33
N LYS A 373 -0.75 -16.92 -18.95
CA LYS A 373 -0.80 -18.33 -19.39
C LYS A 373 -0.50 -19.29 -18.23
N SER A 374 -1.28 -20.36 -18.10
CA SER A 374 -1.01 -21.47 -17.18
C SER A 374 0.23 -22.28 -17.63
N SER A 375 0.94 -22.90 -16.68
CA SER A 375 2.18 -23.64 -16.96
C SER A 375 2.03 -24.84 -17.91
N GLU A 376 0.81 -25.34 -18.07
CA GLU A 376 0.45 -26.45 -18.98
C GLU A 376 0.35 -26.00 -20.46
N ASN A 377 0.27 -24.69 -20.71
CA ASN A 377 0.04 -24.09 -22.04
C ASN A 377 1.19 -23.13 -22.41
N ILE A 378 2.43 -23.55 -22.17
CA ILE A 378 3.65 -22.82 -22.54
C ILE A 378 4.13 -23.30 -23.91
N ASP A 379 4.24 -22.37 -24.87
CA ASP A 379 4.93 -22.61 -26.13
C ASP A 379 6.42 -22.31 -25.96
N HIS A 380 7.24 -23.35 -25.89
CA HIS A 380 8.67 -23.22 -25.67
C HIS A 380 9.44 -22.63 -26.86
N ASP A 381 8.91 -22.70 -28.08
CA ASP A 381 9.59 -22.18 -29.27
C ASP A 381 9.20 -20.73 -29.54
N LEU A 382 7.93 -20.36 -29.36
CA LEU A 382 7.51 -18.96 -29.32
C LEU A 382 8.19 -18.20 -28.17
N TYR A 383 8.43 -18.86 -27.02
CA TYR A 383 9.19 -18.26 -25.92
C TYR A 383 10.66 -17.97 -26.30
N LYS A 384 11.34 -18.90 -26.99
CA LYS A 384 12.71 -18.67 -27.51
C LYS A 384 12.73 -17.52 -28.52
N VAL A 385 11.76 -17.48 -29.43
CA VAL A 385 11.62 -16.38 -30.42
C VAL A 385 11.45 -15.05 -29.70
N ALA A 386 10.55 -14.96 -28.72
CA ALA A 386 10.30 -13.74 -27.95
C ALA A 386 11.52 -13.25 -27.16
N VAL A 387 12.28 -14.16 -26.52
CA VAL A 387 13.52 -13.82 -25.80
C VAL A 387 14.60 -13.33 -26.76
N LYS A 388 14.74 -13.97 -27.92
CA LYS A 388 15.75 -13.62 -28.93
C LYS A 388 15.43 -12.30 -29.65
N SER A 389 14.19 -12.12 -30.11
CA SER A 389 13.79 -10.89 -30.80
C SER A 389 13.80 -9.68 -29.87
N ALA A 390 13.46 -9.86 -28.59
CA ALA A 390 13.59 -8.83 -27.57
C ALA A 390 15.03 -8.57 -27.10
N CYS A 391 16.04 -9.20 -27.71
CA CYS A 391 17.47 -9.05 -27.39
C CYS A 391 17.85 -9.37 -25.92
N LEU A 392 17.05 -10.19 -25.23
CA LEU A 392 17.24 -10.52 -23.81
C LEU A 392 18.32 -11.59 -23.57
N GLU A 393 18.86 -12.24 -24.60
CA GLU A 393 19.84 -13.33 -24.45
C GLU A 393 21.14 -12.91 -23.72
N HIS A 394 21.51 -11.64 -23.74
CA HIS A 394 22.66 -11.12 -22.98
C HIS A 394 22.27 -10.85 -21.52
N ASP A 395 21.18 -10.12 -21.28
CA ASP A 395 20.66 -9.83 -19.94
C ASP A 395 20.46 -11.12 -19.12
N LEU A 396 19.83 -12.14 -19.72
CA LEU A 396 19.57 -13.43 -19.07
C LEU A 396 20.83 -14.24 -18.72
N LYS A 397 22.00 -13.93 -19.30
CA LYS A 397 23.29 -14.55 -18.91
C LYS A 397 23.94 -13.86 -17.71
N LEU A 398 23.63 -12.57 -17.49
CA LEU A 398 24.11 -11.80 -16.36
C LEU A 398 23.26 -12.02 -15.09
N LEU A 399 21.98 -12.34 -15.24
CA LEU A 399 21.08 -12.61 -14.11
C LEU A 399 21.40 -13.95 -13.42
N SER A 400 21.50 -13.92 -12.09
CA SER A 400 21.98 -15.03 -11.25
C SER A 400 21.20 -16.35 -11.34
N ALA A 401 19.94 -16.31 -11.79
CA ALA A 401 19.10 -17.47 -12.04
C ALA A 401 18.48 -17.47 -13.46
N GLY A 402 19.05 -16.69 -14.38
CA GLY A 402 18.53 -16.55 -15.75
C GLY A 402 17.07 -16.13 -15.81
N ASP A 403 16.25 -16.85 -16.58
CA ASP A 403 14.82 -16.53 -16.76
C ASP A 403 13.96 -16.81 -15.50
N GLN A 404 14.48 -17.58 -14.53
CA GLN A 404 13.86 -17.82 -13.23
C GLN A 404 14.17 -16.72 -12.20
N THR A 405 14.95 -15.69 -12.56
CA THR A 405 15.29 -14.61 -11.63
C THR A 405 14.05 -13.80 -11.25
N GLU A 406 13.80 -13.66 -9.96
CA GLU A 406 12.68 -12.88 -9.41
C GLU A 406 12.97 -11.39 -9.57
N ILE A 407 12.09 -10.67 -10.29
CA ILE A 407 12.32 -9.26 -10.67
C ILE A 407 12.02 -8.29 -9.51
N GLY A 408 11.15 -8.69 -8.57
CA GLY A 408 10.75 -7.88 -7.41
C GLY A 408 9.62 -6.88 -7.71
N GLU A 409 9.11 -6.22 -6.67
CA GLU A 409 8.03 -5.24 -6.77
C GLU A 409 8.44 -4.05 -7.67
N LYS A 410 7.62 -3.72 -8.68
CA LYS A 410 7.93 -2.74 -9.76
C LYS A 410 9.23 -3.02 -10.55
N GLY A 411 9.83 -4.19 -10.36
CA GLY A 411 11.08 -4.60 -10.96
C GLY A 411 12.30 -3.75 -10.63
N VAL A 412 12.58 -3.49 -9.35
CA VAL A 412 13.80 -2.79 -8.93
C VAL A 412 15.08 -3.45 -9.49
N ASN A 413 15.07 -4.77 -9.69
CA ASN A 413 16.22 -5.54 -10.19
C ASN A 413 16.55 -5.36 -11.70
N LEU A 414 15.81 -4.53 -12.45
CA LEU A 414 16.02 -4.32 -13.90
C LEU A 414 16.20 -2.83 -14.25
N SER A 415 17.07 -2.55 -15.23
CA SER A 415 17.20 -1.21 -15.83
C SER A 415 15.97 -0.81 -16.67
N GLY A 416 15.85 0.46 -17.04
CA GLY A 416 14.74 0.95 -17.89
C GLY A 416 14.62 0.16 -19.20
N GLY A 417 15.73 0.05 -19.94
CA GLY A 417 15.81 -0.73 -21.17
C GLY A 417 15.53 -2.23 -20.98
N GLN A 418 15.96 -2.83 -19.87
CA GLN A 418 15.62 -4.22 -19.56
C GLN A 418 14.12 -4.41 -19.32
N LYS A 419 13.44 -3.47 -18.64
CA LYS A 419 11.97 -3.52 -18.47
C LYS A 419 11.25 -3.37 -19.81
N ALA A 420 11.75 -2.50 -20.69
CA ALA A 420 11.24 -2.38 -22.06
C ALA A 420 11.42 -3.70 -22.84
N ARG A 421 12.64 -4.27 -22.87
CA ARG A 421 12.90 -5.57 -23.52
C ARG A 421 11.99 -6.70 -22.99
N VAL A 422 11.78 -6.81 -21.67
CA VAL A 422 10.85 -7.80 -21.08
C VAL A 422 9.39 -7.56 -21.50
N ALA A 423 8.93 -6.32 -21.58
CA ALA A 423 7.56 -6.01 -22.03
C ALA A 423 7.36 -6.18 -23.54
N ILE A 424 8.38 -5.93 -24.37
CA ILE A 424 8.37 -6.28 -25.81
C ILE A 424 8.29 -7.79 -25.98
N GLY A 425 9.10 -8.57 -25.23
CA GLY A 425 9.04 -10.03 -25.23
C GLY A 425 7.65 -10.57 -24.86
N ARG A 426 6.96 -9.95 -23.90
CA ARG A 426 5.55 -10.25 -23.58
C ARG A 426 4.60 -9.97 -24.76
N ALA A 427 4.77 -8.84 -25.46
CA ALA A 427 3.95 -8.50 -26.62
C ALA A 427 4.11 -9.53 -27.76
N VAL A 428 5.34 -9.98 -28.03
CA VAL A 428 5.64 -11.07 -28.98
C VAL A 428 4.99 -12.38 -28.53
N TYR A 429 5.22 -12.80 -27.28
CA TYR A 429 4.75 -14.10 -26.78
C TYR A 429 3.21 -14.23 -26.75
N ARG A 430 2.48 -13.11 -26.74
CA ARG A 430 1.01 -13.09 -26.85
C ARG A 430 0.51 -13.54 -28.23
N ASP A 431 1.30 -13.39 -29.30
CA ASP A 431 0.90 -13.63 -30.70
C ASP A 431 -0.49 -13.03 -31.04
N ALA A 432 -0.62 -11.71 -30.83
CA ALA A 432 -1.83 -10.96 -31.10
C ALA A 432 -2.13 -10.82 -32.61
N ASP A 433 -3.29 -10.25 -32.93
CA ASP A 433 -3.63 -9.82 -34.29
C ASP A 433 -3.20 -8.37 -34.53
N ILE A 434 -3.30 -7.54 -33.49
CA ILE A 434 -2.94 -6.12 -33.46
C ILE A 434 -1.90 -5.90 -32.35
N SER A 435 -0.79 -5.24 -32.67
CA SER A 435 0.22 -4.80 -31.69
C SER A 435 0.18 -3.29 -31.54
N LEU A 436 -0.19 -2.81 -30.35
CA LEU A 436 -0.17 -1.39 -29.99
C LEU A 436 1.11 -1.10 -29.19
N LEU A 437 1.99 -0.25 -29.70
CA LEU A 437 3.30 0.03 -29.12
C LEU A 437 3.41 1.52 -28.75
N ASP A 438 3.43 1.82 -27.46
CA ASP A 438 3.50 3.18 -26.90
C ASP A 438 4.97 3.53 -26.57
N ASP A 439 5.65 4.19 -27.50
CA ASP A 439 7.04 4.70 -27.44
C ASP A 439 8.10 3.69 -26.96
N CYS A 440 7.99 2.44 -27.44
CA CYS A 440 8.74 1.30 -26.89
C CYS A 440 10.27 1.31 -27.06
N LEU A 441 10.84 2.29 -27.77
CA LEU A 441 12.26 2.39 -28.10
C LEU A 441 13.00 3.52 -27.34
N SER A 442 12.31 4.41 -26.61
CA SER A 442 12.96 5.57 -25.96
C SER A 442 13.75 5.24 -24.68
N ALA A 443 13.63 4.02 -24.16
CA ALA A 443 14.34 3.55 -22.96
C ALA A 443 15.53 2.61 -23.27
N VAL A 444 15.94 2.46 -24.52
CA VAL A 444 17.00 1.54 -24.97
C VAL A 444 18.03 2.25 -25.84
N ASP A 445 19.26 1.74 -25.77
CA ASP A 445 20.44 2.26 -26.47
C ASP A 445 20.25 2.16 -28.00
N ALA A 446 20.76 3.12 -28.79
CA ALA A 446 20.42 3.24 -30.22
C ALA A 446 20.68 1.96 -31.05
N HIS A 447 21.74 1.21 -30.77
CA HIS A 447 21.99 -0.09 -31.40
C HIS A 447 20.89 -1.10 -31.05
N VAL A 448 20.49 -1.19 -29.78
CA VAL A 448 19.44 -2.10 -29.31
C VAL A 448 18.07 -1.68 -29.84
N GLY A 449 17.83 -0.37 -29.99
CA GLY A 449 16.63 0.20 -30.62
C GLY A 449 16.45 -0.25 -32.07
N ARG A 450 17.51 -0.17 -32.90
CA ARG A 450 17.52 -0.71 -34.27
C ARG A 450 17.26 -2.22 -34.28
N ASP A 451 18.00 -2.96 -33.45
CA ASP A 451 17.87 -4.42 -33.33
C ASP A 451 16.44 -4.86 -32.96
N LEU A 452 15.77 -4.13 -32.05
CA LEU A 452 14.38 -4.35 -31.68
C LEU A 452 13.41 -3.97 -32.81
N PHE A 453 13.64 -2.86 -33.50
CA PHE A 453 12.79 -2.44 -34.62
C PHE A 453 12.81 -3.48 -35.73
N ASP A 454 13.98 -3.89 -36.20
CA ASP A 454 14.14 -4.85 -37.28
C ASP A 454 13.72 -6.26 -36.86
N LYS A 455 14.40 -6.84 -35.84
CA LYS A 455 14.28 -8.26 -35.48
C LYS A 455 13.01 -8.57 -34.70
N CYS A 456 12.35 -7.57 -34.11
CA CYS A 456 11.17 -7.76 -33.28
C CYS A 456 9.90 -7.15 -33.90
N ILE A 457 9.91 -5.86 -34.28
CA ILE A 457 8.70 -5.20 -34.81
C ILE A 457 8.43 -5.66 -36.24
N VAL A 458 9.42 -5.54 -37.13
CA VAL A 458 9.29 -5.92 -38.56
C VAL A 458 9.28 -7.44 -38.74
N ASP A 459 10.32 -8.16 -38.30
CA ASP A 459 10.49 -9.58 -38.59
C ASP A 459 9.56 -10.52 -37.79
N VAL A 460 9.05 -10.09 -36.64
CA VAL A 460 8.34 -10.98 -35.70
C VAL A 460 6.92 -10.53 -35.36
N LEU A 461 6.61 -9.23 -35.21
CA LEU A 461 5.24 -8.77 -34.97
C LEU A 461 4.44 -8.60 -36.28
N LEU A 462 4.98 -7.89 -37.27
CA LEU A 462 4.31 -7.61 -38.55
C LEU A 462 4.15 -8.84 -39.45
N LYS A 463 5.07 -9.80 -39.34
CA LYS A 463 5.15 -11.01 -40.19
C LYS A 463 3.84 -11.81 -40.23
N ASP A 464 3.48 -12.28 -41.43
CA ASP A 464 2.30 -13.12 -41.67
C ASP A 464 2.31 -14.43 -40.86
N ARG A 465 1.13 -14.83 -40.38
CA ARG A 465 0.94 -16.04 -39.59
C ARG A 465 -0.08 -16.97 -40.24
N ILE A 466 0.25 -18.25 -40.38
CA ILE A 466 -0.70 -19.28 -40.82
C ILE A 466 -1.42 -19.83 -39.58
N LYS A 467 -2.74 -19.70 -39.52
CA LYS A 467 -3.58 -20.12 -38.38
C LYS A 467 -4.85 -20.79 -38.90
N ARG A 468 -5.11 -22.05 -38.52
CA ARG A 468 -6.22 -22.88 -39.04
C ARG A 468 -6.27 -22.94 -40.59
N GLY A 469 -5.11 -23.10 -41.24
CA GLY A 469 -4.99 -23.19 -42.70
C GLY A 469 -5.18 -21.87 -43.47
N ARG A 470 -5.49 -20.74 -42.81
CA ARG A 470 -5.58 -19.42 -43.43
C ARG A 470 -4.36 -18.58 -43.05
N ARG A 471 -3.80 -17.85 -44.04
CA ARG A 471 -2.78 -16.82 -43.83
C ARG A 471 -3.48 -15.57 -43.29
N LYS A 472 -3.20 -15.20 -42.04
CA LYS A 472 -3.71 -13.98 -41.41
C LYS A 472 -2.55 -13.00 -41.23
N LYS A 473 -2.71 -11.81 -41.82
CA LYS A 473 -1.82 -10.67 -41.63
C LYS A 473 -1.89 -10.18 -40.18
N ARG A 474 -0.81 -9.59 -39.67
CA ARG A 474 -0.77 -8.95 -38.34
C ARG A 474 -0.50 -7.47 -38.52
N THR A 475 -1.12 -6.66 -37.68
CA THR A 475 -1.13 -5.19 -37.78
C THR A 475 -0.30 -4.60 -36.64
N VAL A 476 0.46 -3.54 -36.91
CA VAL A 476 1.26 -2.83 -35.91
C VAL A 476 0.90 -1.35 -35.92
N VAL A 477 0.65 -0.78 -34.74
CA VAL A 477 0.51 0.66 -34.53
C VAL A 477 1.57 1.10 -33.52
N LEU A 478 2.56 1.86 -33.99
CA LEU A 478 3.68 2.37 -33.19
C LEU A 478 3.51 3.87 -32.96
N VAL A 479 3.19 4.26 -31.73
CA VAL A 479 3.47 5.62 -31.27
C VAL A 479 4.97 5.70 -30.97
N THR A 480 5.66 6.72 -31.49
CA THR A 480 7.00 7.05 -31.00
C THR A 480 7.34 8.53 -31.20
N ASN A 481 8.31 9.00 -30.41
CA ASN A 481 8.95 10.30 -30.61
C ASN A 481 10.26 10.19 -31.43
N ALA A 482 10.80 8.97 -31.62
CA ALA A 482 12.07 8.73 -32.32
C ALA A 482 11.86 8.68 -33.84
N LEU A 483 12.06 9.82 -34.52
CA LEU A 483 11.71 9.97 -35.94
C LEU A 483 12.58 9.16 -36.90
N GLN A 484 13.80 8.75 -36.48
CA GLN A 484 14.76 8.04 -37.35
C GLN A 484 14.29 6.66 -37.84
N TYR A 485 13.29 6.05 -37.20
CA TYR A 485 12.73 4.75 -37.62
C TYR A 485 11.62 4.88 -38.68
N LEU A 486 11.15 6.09 -38.99
CA LEU A 486 9.97 6.34 -39.82
C LEU A 486 10.25 6.28 -41.32
N SER A 487 11.52 6.44 -41.73
CA SER A 487 11.99 6.33 -43.11
C SER A 487 12.08 4.87 -43.60
N HIS A 488 11.87 3.89 -42.73
CA HIS A 488 12.03 2.49 -43.07
C HIS A 488 10.88 2.00 -43.99
N PRO A 489 11.17 1.34 -45.13
CA PRO A 489 10.19 1.02 -46.19
C PRO A 489 9.17 -0.08 -45.83
N LYS A 490 8.99 -0.37 -44.54
CA LYS A 490 7.89 -1.18 -44.00
C LYS A 490 6.82 -0.34 -43.30
N VAL A 491 7.04 0.95 -43.06
CA VAL A 491 6.03 1.84 -42.47
C VAL A 491 5.08 2.28 -43.59
N ASP A 492 3.93 1.60 -43.71
CA ASP A 492 2.96 1.84 -44.78
C ASP A 492 2.35 3.25 -44.69
N ARG A 493 2.22 3.80 -43.47
CA ARG A 493 1.66 5.13 -43.24
C ARG A 493 2.08 5.75 -41.91
N ILE A 494 2.26 7.07 -41.92
CA ILE A 494 2.51 7.92 -40.75
C ILE A 494 1.26 8.78 -40.52
N VAL A 495 0.87 8.96 -39.26
CA VAL A 495 -0.25 9.81 -38.82
C VAL A 495 0.25 10.82 -37.79
N VAL A 496 0.03 12.12 -38.05
CA VAL A 496 0.51 13.23 -37.22
C VAL A 496 -0.62 13.74 -36.33
N LEU A 497 -0.43 13.71 -35.00
CA LEU A 497 -1.35 14.28 -34.03
C LEU A 497 -0.87 15.64 -33.52
N LYS A 498 -1.74 16.65 -33.57
CA LYS A 498 -1.52 17.98 -32.99
C LYS A 498 -2.80 18.43 -32.27
N ASP A 499 -2.68 18.93 -31.03
CA ASP A 499 -3.78 19.44 -30.19
C ASP A 499 -5.05 18.55 -30.13
N GLY A 500 -4.84 17.21 -30.05
CA GLY A 500 -5.91 16.22 -29.97
C GLY A 500 -6.65 15.95 -31.30
N LEU A 501 -6.13 16.45 -32.43
CA LEU A 501 -6.63 16.24 -33.78
C LEU A 501 -5.59 15.48 -34.62
N ILE A 502 -6.04 14.76 -35.65
CA ILE A 502 -5.14 14.32 -36.73
C ILE A 502 -4.94 15.53 -37.65
N ALA A 503 -3.70 15.99 -37.80
CA ALA A 503 -3.33 17.04 -38.74
C ALA A 503 -3.09 16.46 -40.14
N GLU A 504 -2.28 15.41 -40.23
CA GLU A 504 -1.78 14.84 -41.48
C GLU A 504 -1.73 13.31 -41.42
N SER A 505 -1.84 12.65 -42.58
CA SER A 505 -1.76 11.18 -42.71
C SER A 505 -1.31 10.79 -44.12
N GLY A 506 -0.12 10.21 -44.27
CA GLY A 506 0.47 9.87 -45.57
C GLY A 506 1.66 8.90 -45.47
N THR A 507 2.30 8.56 -46.59
CA THR A 507 3.59 7.87 -46.57
C THR A 507 4.72 8.86 -46.22
N TYR A 508 5.86 8.37 -45.76
CA TYR A 508 7.03 9.19 -45.43
C TYR A 508 7.37 10.19 -46.56
N ASP A 509 7.54 9.68 -47.79
CA ASP A 509 7.88 10.50 -48.96
C ASP A 509 6.83 11.57 -49.27
N THR A 510 5.53 11.25 -49.14
CA THR A 510 4.47 12.26 -49.38
C THR A 510 4.45 13.37 -48.34
N LEU A 511 4.73 13.06 -47.06
CA LEU A 511 4.72 14.05 -45.99
C LEU A 511 5.97 14.94 -46.03
N VAL A 512 7.14 14.39 -46.36
CA VAL A 512 8.40 15.16 -46.51
C VAL A 512 8.37 16.06 -47.75
N ASN A 513 7.81 15.60 -48.87
CA ASN A 513 7.73 16.39 -50.11
C ASN A 513 6.54 17.38 -50.15
N THR A 514 5.66 17.39 -49.14
CA THR A 514 4.58 18.39 -49.05
C THR A 514 5.11 19.65 -48.36
N ASP A 515 5.16 20.76 -49.08
CA ASP A 515 5.58 22.04 -48.51
C ASP A 515 4.58 22.56 -47.47
N GLY A 516 5.11 23.07 -46.36
CA GLY A 516 4.31 23.52 -45.21
C GLY A 516 3.76 22.42 -44.30
N SER A 517 4.17 21.15 -44.49
CA SER A 517 3.68 20.05 -43.65
C SER A 517 4.19 20.12 -42.20
N VAL A 518 3.31 19.78 -41.26
CA VAL A 518 3.60 19.67 -39.83
C VAL A 518 4.64 18.57 -39.59
N PHE A 519 4.57 17.46 -40.34
CA PHE A 519 5.59 16.40 -40.26
C PHE A 519 6.99 16.90 -40.63
N ARG A 520 7.13 17.68 -41.72
CA ARG A 520 8.42 18.20 -42.16
C ARG A 520 8.98 19.21 -41.18
N SER A 521 8.16 20.14 -40.69
CA SER A 521 8.58 21.06 -39.62
C SER A 521 9.09 20.33 -38.39
N MET A 522 8.45 19.21 -38.00
CA MET A 522 8.89 18.39 -36.87
C MET A 522 10.20 17.64 -37.15
N LEU A 523 10.39 17.16 -38.39
CA LEU A 523 11.61 16.47 -38.83
C LEU A 523 12.80 17.43 -38.93
N ASP A 524 12.59 18.65 -39.40
CA ASP A 524 13.65 19.66 -39.55
C ASP A 524 14.10 20.14 -38.15
N THR A 525 13.18 20.47 -37.23
CA THR A 525 13.53 20.76 -35.83
C THR A 525 14.27 19.61 -35.13
N PHE A 526 14.00 18.36 -35.51
CA PHE A 526 14.71 17.19 -34.97
C PHE A 526 16.15 17.06 -35.51
N LYS A 527 16.39 17.47 -36.77
CA LYS A 527 17.77 17.60 -37.31
C LYS A 527 18.50 18.72 -36.61
N ASP A 528 17.88 19.90 -36.47
CA ASP A 528 18.48 21.06 -35.80
C ASP A 528 18.96 20.70 -34.38
N SER A 529 18.18 19.90 -33.64
CA SER A 529 18.61 19.40 -32.32
C SER A 529 19.73 18.36 -32.37
N MET A 530 19.78 17.49 -33.39
CA MET A 530 20.88 16.54 -33.54
C MET A 530 22.17 17.22 -33.99
N GLU A 531 22.10 18.21 -34.89
CA GLU A 531 23.25 19.01 -35.31
C GLU A 531 23.81 19.81 -34.11
N GLN A 532 22.95 20.33 -33.24
CA GLN A 532 23.37 20.98 -31.98
C GLN A 532 23.98 20.04 -30.93
N GLU A 533 23.53 18.78 -30.82
CA GLU A 533 24.18 17.78 -29.94
C GLU A 533 25.57 17.38 -30.50
N ASN A 534 25.71 17.19 -31.82
CA ASN A 534 27.01 16.87 -32.41
C ASN A 534 28.01 18.04 -32.32
N ASP A 535 27.57 19.29 -32.54
CA ASP A 535 28.42 20.49 -32.39
C ASP A 535 28.91 20.72 -30.94
N THR A 536 28.33 20.05 -29.93
CA THR A 536 28.86 20.05 -28.56
C THR A 536 29.80 18.90 -28.22
N ASP A 537 29.69 17.76 -28.90
CA ASP A 537 30.50 16.56 -28.62
C ASP A 537 31.81 16.51 -29.43
N VAL A 538 31.88 17.19 -30.58
CA VAL A 538 33.04 17.20 -31.50
C VAL A 538 34.31 17.83 -30.90
N ASP A 539 34.20 18.75 -29.94
CA ASP A 539 35.36 19.41 -29.30
C ASP A 539 35.96 18.63 -28.11
N GLU A 540 35.33 17.54 -27.62
CA GLU A 540 35.89 16.69 -26.54
C GLU A 540 36.32 15.29 -27.01
N ASP A 541 35.55 14.59 -27.86
CA ASP A 541 35.84 13.17 -28.18
C ASP A 541 37.11 12.95 -29.03
N GLU A 542 37.46 13.84 -29.99
CA GLU A 542 38.71 13.71 -30.78
C GLU A 542 39.98 13.92 -29.94
N LEU A 543 39.90 14.63 -28.81
CA LEU A 543 41.04 14.81 -27.89
C LEU A 543 41.23 13.63 -26.93
N ILE A 544 40.14 12.92 -26.59
CA ILE A 544 40.15 11.83 -25.62
C ILE A 544 40.76 10.54 -26.19
N GLU A 545 40.58 10.24 -27.49
CA GLU A 545 41.22 9.03 -28.08
C GLU A 545 42.76 9.14 -28.16
N GLU A 546 43.34 10.31 -28.45
CA GLU A 546 44.81 10.47 -28.43
C GLU A 546 45.38 10.42 -26.99
N GLU A 547 44.73 11.08 -26.02
CA GLU A 547 45.23 11.12 -24.65
C GLU A 547 45.15 9.73 -23.98
N ILE A 548 44.03 9.02 -24.11
CA ILE A 548 43.87 7.63 -23.59
C ILE A 548 44.83 6.66 -24.28
N LEU A 549 45.04 6.78 -25.61
CA LEU A 549 45.99 5.93 -26.31
C LEU A 549 47.44 6.19 -25.86
N SER A 550 47.78 7.43 -25.52
CA SER A 550 49.10 7.79 -24.99
C SER A 550 49.36 7.21 -23.59
N ASP A 551 48.39 7.30 -22.68
CA ASP A 551 48.48 6.73 -21.31
C ASP A 551 48.55 5.19 -21.37
N LEU A 552 47.74 4.56 -22.22
CA LEU A 552 47.74 3.10 -22.38
C LEU A 552 49.06 2.58 -22.98
N LEU A 553 49.71 3.36 -23.85
CA LEU A 553 51.05 3.06 -24.36
C LEU A 553 52.16 3.29 -23.31
N HIS A 554 51.95 4.19 -22.34
CA HIS A 554 52.88 4.35 -21.22
C HIS A 554 52.83 3.16 -20.25
N ASP A 555 51.63 2.69 -19.89
CA ASP A 555 51.45 1.55 -18.97
C ASP A 555 51.91 0.21 -19.57
N LEU A 556 51.90 0.06 -20.90
CA LEU A 556 52.37 -1.15 -21.59
C LEU A 556 53.91 -1.32 -21.54
N ASN A 557 54.69 -0.24 -21.49
CA ASN A 557 56.15 -0.31 -21.41
C ASN A 557 56.66 -0.84 -20.05
N ASP A 558 55.96 -0.55 -18.95
CA ASP A 558 56.39 -1.01 -17.61
C ASP A 558 56.10 -2.51 -17.36
N LEU A 559 55.25 -3.15 -18.19
CA LEU A 559 54.89 -4.56 -18.02
C LEU A 559 55.93 -5.55 -18.58
N GLU A 560 56.75 -5.16 -19.57
CA GLU A 560 57.75 -6.05 -20.17
C GLU A 560 58.93 -6.38 -19.22
N HIS A 561 59.05 -5.69 -18.08
CA HIS A 561 60.05 -5.95 -17.04
C HIS A 561 59.56 -6.74 -15.82
N VAL A 562 58.29 -7.17 -15.78
CA VAL A 562 57.69 -7.82 -14.59
C VAL A 562 57.73 -9.35 -14.63
N GLU A 563 57.64 -9.98 -15.81
CA GLU A 563 57.52 -11.44 -15.95
C GLU A 563 58.78 -12.20 -15.48
N GLU A 564 59.98 -11.65 -15.70
CA GLU A 564 61.24 -12.37 -15.43
C GLU A 564 61.54 -12.51 -13.92
N ARG A 565 61.01 -11.62 -13.08
CA ARG A 565 61.26 -11.65 -11.61
C ARG A 565 60.37 -12.61 -10.83
N ARG A 566 59.31 -13.17 -11.42
CA ARG A 566 58.35 -14.05 -10.71
C ARG A 566 58.80 -15.50 -10.51
N ARG A 567 59.94 -15.92 -11.09
CA ARG A 567 60.43 -17.32 -10.99
C ARG A 567 61.50 -17.59 -9.92
N SER A 568 62.06 -16.57 -9.26
CA SER A 568 63.25 -16.73 -8.40
C SER A 568 63.02 -16.67 -6.88
N SER A 569 61.85 -16.26 -6.40
CA SER A 569 61.60 -15.92 -4.98
C SER A 569 60.84 -16.99 -4.16
N ILE A 570 60.79 -18.24 -4.62
CA ILE A 570 60.12 -19.36 -3.90
C ILE A 570 60.97 -19.92 -2.73
N LEU A 571 62.22 -19.46 -2.55
CA LEU A 571 63.11 -19.84 -1.44
C LEU A 571 63.40 -18.67 -0.48
N SER A 572 63.68 -19.01 0.79
CA SER A 572 63.85 -18.12 1.97
C SER A 572 62.61 -17.25 2.29
N ARG A 573 61.80 -17.48 3.33
CA ARG A 573 61.97 -18.00 4.72
C ARG A 573 62.63 -17.01 5.70
N SER A 574 61.82 -16.65 6.70
CA SER A 574 62.16 -16.18 8.07
C SER A 574 62.73 -14.77 8.34
N SER A 575 62.25 -14.20 9.47
CA SER A 575 62.85 -13.15 10.32
C SER A 575 62.97 -11.73 9.72
N SER A 576 62.64 -10.64 10.43
CA SER A 576 62.90 -10.36 11.85
C SER A 576 61.87 -9.41 12.52
N SER A 577 61.97 -9.23 13.85
CA SER A 577 61.08 -8.36 14.65
C SER A 577 61.85 -7.35 15.52
N ARG A 578 61.36 -6.11 15.60
CA ARG A 578 61.65 -5.07 16.63
C ARG A 578 60.32 -4.33 16.89
N ARG A 579 59.76 -4.23 18.10
CA ARG A 579 60.22 -3.62 19.38
C ARG A 579 60.27 -2.09 19.35
N VAL A 580 59.84 -1.35 20.39
CA VAL A 580 59.31 -1.78 21.72
C VAL A 580 57.76 -1.68 21.76
N THR A 581 56.94 -1.20 22.73
CA THR A 581 57.11 -0.58 24.08
C THR A 581 56.08 -1.17 25.09
N SER A 582 55.75 -0.49 26.21
CA SER A 582 55.69 -1.20 27.51
C SER A 582 54.96 -0.47 28.65
N ARG A 583 53.92 -1.11 29.22
CA ARG A 583 53.51 -1.19 30.67
C ARG A 583 52.10 -1.85 30.74
N ARG A 584 51.95 -3.10 31.19
CA ARG A 584 51.88 -3.64 32.58
C ARG A 584 50.66 -3.16 33.39
N SER A 585 49.84 -4.02 34.04
CA SER A 585 49.77 -5.51 34.01
C SER A 585 48.58 -6.09 34.84
N SER A 586 48.26 -7.38 34.60
CA SER A 586 47.58 -8.35 35.49
C SER A 586 46.02 -8.29 35.57
N SER A 587 45.28 -9.41 35.69
CA SER A 587 45.63 -10.85 35.66
C SER A 587 44.45 -11.75 35.22
N CYS A 588 44.75 -12.98 34.73
CA CYS A 588 44.02 -14.28 34.85
C CYS A 588 42.47 -14.36 34.82
N ARG A 589 41.82 -15.40 34.27
CA ARG A 589 42.16 -16.85 34.22
C ARG A 589 41.42 -17.58 33.06
N MET A 590 41.79 -18.84 32.76
CA MET A 590 41.27 -19.64 31.63
C MET A 590 40.05 -20.52 31.94
N SER A 591 39.30 -20.93 30.89
CA SER A 591 38.56 -22.22 30.66
C SER A 591 37.22 -21.98 29.91
N SER A 592 36.69 -22.87 29.05
CA SER A 592 37.22 -24.09 28.41
C SER A 592 36.52 -24.38 27.07
N ARG A 593 37.04 -25.37 26.32
CA ARG A 593 36.58 -25.90 25.02
C ARG A 593 35.06 -25.94 24.77
N ARG A 594 34.65 -25.63 23.54
CA ARG A 594 33.65 -26.46 22.82
C ARG A 594 33.96 -26.54 21.31
N SER A 595 33.42 -27.57 20.69
CA SER A 595 33.68 -28.11 19.35
C SER A 595 33.68 -27.11 18.19
N VAL A 596 34.59 -27.33 17.24
CA VAL A 596 34.53 -26.80 15.88
C VAL A 596 33.54 -27.65 15.06
N GLU A 597 32.60 -27.00 14.38
CA GLU A 597 31.94 -27.58 13.20
C GLU A 597 32.50 -26.89 11.94
N GLY A 598 32.66 -27.65 10.85
CA GLY A 598 33.26 -27.14 9.61
C GLY A 598 32.31 -26.25 8.78
N PRO A 599 32.85 -25.46 7.83
CA PRO A 599 32.02 -24.63 6.96
C PRO A 599 31.14 -25.50 6.06
N LYS A 600 29.81 -25.28 6.11
CA LYS A 600 28.88 -25.90 5.16
C LYS A 600 29.05 -25.26 3.79
N ILE A 601 29.24 -26.09 2.77
CA ILE A 601 29.30 -25.68 1.37
C ILE A 601 27.90 -25.18 0.96
N VAL A 602 27.78 -23.90 0.63
CA VAL A 602 26.55 -23.30 0.10
C VAL A 602 26.54 -23.48 -1.42
N GLY A 603 25.62 -24.29 -1.94
CA GLY A 603 25.53 -24.61 -3.36
C GLY A 603 24.21 -24.18 -3.99
N LYS A 604 24.30 -23.27 -4.98
CA LYS A 604 23.31 -22.89 -6.01
C LYS A 604 21.88 -22.51 -5.55
N GLY A 605 21.48 -21.28 -5.91
CA GLY A 605 20.06 -20.86 -5.93
C GLY A 605 19.75 -19.68 -5.01
N THR A 606 20.18 -18.47 -5.38
CA THR A 606 19.81 -17.22 -4.69
C THR A 606 18.39 -16.78 -5.06
N THR A 607 17.38 -17.48 -4.53
CA THR A 607 15.97 -17.07 -4.65
C THR A 607 15.67 -15.92 -3.69
N LEU A 608 15.81 -14.69 -4.20
CA LEU A 608 15.86 -13.47 -3.41
C LEU A 608 14.61 -13.19 -2.56
N THR A 609 13.41 -13.61 -2.99
CA THR A 609 12.18 -13.38 -2.21
C THR A 609 11.78 -14.56 -1.32
N THR A 610 12.14 -15.80 -1.66
CA THR A 610 11.72 -17.00 -0.90
C THR A 610 12.71 -17.41 0.19
N SER A 611 14.02 -17.18 0.02
CA SER A 611 15.01 -17.43 1.08
C SER A 611 14.85 -16.45 2.25
N GLU A 612 14.62 -15.16 1.97
CA GLU A 612 14.36 -14.13 2.98
C GLU A 612 12.97 -14.20 3.65
N ALA A 613 12.02 -14.97 3.11
CA ALA A 613 10.65 -15.00 3.63
C ALA A 613 10.53 -15.56 5.07
N ALA A 614 11.54 -16.30 5.56
CA ALA A 614 11.37 -17.16 6.74
C ALA A 614 12.47 -17.13 7.82
N GLU A 615 13.61 -16.44 7.65
CA GLU A 615 14.66 -16.31 8.70
C GLU A 615 14.27 -15.40 9.90
N SER A 616 13.00 -15.43 10.33
CA SER A 616 12.62 -15.06 11.69
C SER A 616 12.82 -16.24 12.62
N GLN A 617 13.77 -16.09 13.55
CA GLN A 617 14.32 -17.14 14.41
C GLN A 617 13.28 -18.11 14.99
N ILE A 618 13.45 -19.40 14.65
CA ILE A 618 12.61 -20.51 15.10
C ILE A 618 12.99 -20.86 16.55
N GLY A 619 12.40 -20.17 17.53
CA GLY A 619 12.74 -20.38 18.93
C GLY A 619 11.83 -19.64 19.94
N LYS A 620 12.15 -19.72 21.23
CA LYS A 620 11.57 -18.84 22.25
C LYS A 620 12.07 -17.41 22.03
N VAL A 621 11.26 -16.40 22.37
CA VAL A 621 11.75 -15.01 22.42
C VAL A 621 12.83 -14.91 23.49
N GLU A 622 14.02 -14.40 23.14
CA GLU A 622 15.11 -14.24 24.10
C GLU A 622 14.76 -13.27 25.23
N TRP A 623 15.23 -13.55 26.44
CA TRP A 623 15.16 -12.59 27.56
C TRP A 623 15.83 -11.24 27.23
N LYS A 624 16.81 -11.26 26.32
CA LYS A 624 17.46 -10.07 25.74
C LYS A 624 16.44 -9.05 25.22
N VAL A 625 15.37 -9.49 24.53
CA VAL A 625 14.32 -8.63 23.97
C VAL A 625 13.53 -7.92 25.08
N TYR A 626 13.07 -8.67 26.08
CA TYR A 626 12.38 -8.11 27.25
C TYR A 626 13.28 -7.12 28.02
N SER A 627 14.57 -7.46 28.16
CA SER A 627 15.56 -6.59 28.80
C SER A 627 15.82 -5.29 28.01
N ALA A 628 15.74 -5.34 26.68
CA ALA A 628 15.90 -4.17 25.82
C ALA A 628 14.71 -3.21 25.96
N TRP A 629 13.46 -3.74 25.99
CA TRP A 629 12.28 -2.92 26.27
C TRP A 629 12.33 -2.29 27.67
N ALA A 630 12.69 -3.08 28.69
CA ALA A 630 12.85 -2.55 30.05
C ALA A 630 13.91 -1.44 30.13
N LYS A 631 15.08 -1.63 29.48
CA LYS A 631 16.13 -0.60 29.37
C LYS A 631 15.69 0.64 28.58
N ALA A 632 14.79 0.52 27.62
CA ALA A 632 14.21 1.66 26.90
C ALA A 632 13.20 2.43 27.76
N ALA A 633 12.40 1.73 28.56
CA ALA A 633 11.42 2.31 29.48
C ALA A 633 12.07 3.09 30.65
N GLY A 634 13.16 2.55 31.21
CA GLY A 634 13.92 3.19 32.31
C GLY A 634 14.73 2.25 33.20
N GLY A 635 14.83 0.96 32.86
CA GLY A 635 15.57 -0.06 33.62
C GLY A 635 14.74 -0.71 34.73
N VAL A 636 15.41 -1.40 35.67
CA VAL A 636 14.76 -2.17 36.75
C VAL A 636 13.94 -1.27 37.69
N TRP A 637 14.38 -0.02 37.88
CA TRP A 637 13.69 1.03 38.65
C TRP A 637 12.27 1.36 38.16
N VAL A 638 11.90 0.97 36.94
CA VAL A 638 10.54 1.07 36.40
C VAL A 638 9.67 -0.12 36.80
N VAL A 639 10.25 -1.31 36.87
CA VAL A 639 9.51 -2.57 37.12
C VAL A 639 9.12 -2.70 38.60
N ILE A 640 9.99 -2.25 39.51
CA ILE A 640 9.75 -2.28 40.96
C ILE A 640 8.47 -1.53 41.37
N PRO A 641 8.28 -0.22 41.06
CA PRO A 641 7.07 0.50 41.46
C PRO A 641 5.80 -0.02 40.78
N LEU A 642 5.89 -0.56 39.55
CA LEU A 642 4.77 -1.23 38.89
C LEU A 642 4.31 -2.48 39.66
N PHE A 643 5.27 -3.29 40.12
CA PHE A 643 4.99 -4.50 40.90
C PHE A 643 4.48 -4.18 42.31
N LEU A 644 5.04 -3.16 42.97
CA LEU A 644 4.57 -2.68 44.28
C LEU A 644 3.13 -2.11 44.19
N ALA A 645 2.81 -1.31 43.17
CA ALA A 645 1.46 -0.81 42.94
C ALA A 645 0.45 -1.94 42.63
N PHE A 646 0.90 -3.02 41.97
CA PHE A 646 0.08 -4.21 41.79
C PHE A 646 -0.20 -4.95 43.11
N ILE A 647 0.82 -5.18 43.94
CA ILE A 647 0.66 -5.81 45.27
C ILE A 647 -0.23 -4.96 46.17
N ALA A 648 -0.02 -3.64 46.20
CA ALA A 648 -0.85 -2.71 46.99
C ALA A 648 -2.33 -2.80 46.59
N GLN A 649 -2.64 -2.88 45.29
CA GLN A 649 -4.01 -3.08 44.83
C GLN A 649 -4.59 -4.41 45.32
N GLN A 650 -3.89 -5.53 45.11
CA GLN A 650 -4.38 -6.85 45.52
C GLN A 650 -4.58 -6.95 47.05
N GLY A 651 -3.71 -6.30 47.83
CA GLY A 651 -3.84 -6.19 49.28
C GLY A 651 -5.07 -5.39 49.71
N LEU A 652 -5.38 -4.28 49.04
CA LEU A 652 -6.58 -3.48 49.28
C LEU A 652 -7.85 -4.22 48.83
N ASP A 653 -7.84 -4.86 47.66
CA ASP A 653 -8.96 -5.66 47.13
C ASP A 653 -9.28 -6.85 48.07
N PHE A 654 -8.27 -7.46 48.68
CA PHE A 654 -8.43 -8.49 49.73
C PHE A 654 -8.97 -7.89 51.03
N LEU A 655 -8.34 -6.82 51.53
CA LEU A 655 -8.73 -6.17 52.80
C LEU A 655 -10.17 -5.66 52.78
N GLN A 656 -10.65 -5.12 51.66
CA GLN A 656 -12.04 -4.74 51.45
C GLN A 656 -13.00 -5.93 51.63
N ARG A 657 -12.72 -7.07 50.98
CA ARG A 657 -13.54 -8.28 51.05
C ARG A 657 -13.53 -8.90 52.44
N PHE A 658 -12.36 -8.90 53.09
CA PHE A 658 -12.20 -9.38 54.46
C PHE A 658 -12.95 -8.49 55.46
N TRP A 659 -12.88 -7.16 55.30
CA TRP A 659 -13.66 -6.21 56.11
C TRP A 659 -15.17 -6.44 56.01
N LEU A 660 -15.68 -6.56 54.77
CA LEU A 660 -17.10 -6.83 54.52
C LEU A 660 -17.55 -8.15 55.18
N THR A 661 -16.77 -9.22 55.04
CA THR A 661 -17.18 -10.56 55.48
C THR A 661 -17.03 -10.75 57.00
N GLN A 662 -15.85 -10.42 57.55
CA GLN A 662 -15.45 -10.80 58.90
C GLN A 662 -15.77 -9.73 59.98
N PHE A 663 -15.77 -8.45 59.59
CA PHE A 663 -16.06 -7.36 60.52
C PHE A 663 -17.51 -6.90 60.40
N TRP A 664 -17.96 -6.54 59.19
CA TRP A 664 -19.32 -6.05 59.00
C TRP A 664 -20.37 -7.18 59.04
N GLY A 665 -20.14 -8.29 58.34
CA GLY A 665 -21.07 -9.43 58.26
C GLY A 665 -21.21 -10.22 59.56
N THR A 666 -20.12 -10.80 60.09
CA THR A 666 -20.21 -11.68 61.28
C THR A 666 -20.23 -10.98 62.63
N SER A 667 -19.76 -9.73 62.73
CA SER A 667 -19.76 -8.95 64.00
C SER A 667 -20.90 -7.91 64.05
N GLY A 668 -21.99 -8.18 63.32
CA GLY A 668 -23.09 -7.25 63.08
C GLY A 668 -23.85 -6.84 64.34
N ALA A 669 -23.39 -5.76 64.98
CA ALA A 669 -24.12 -5.10 66.06
C ALA A 669 -25.46 -4.52 65.53
N LYS A 670 -26.49 -4.62 66.36
CA LYS A 670 -27.88 -4.30 65.98
C LYS A 670 -28.14 -2.79 65.89
N ASP A 671 -27.26 -1.98 66.46
CA ASP A 671 -27.44 -0.53 66.57
C ASP A 671 -26.98 0.19 65.29
N MET A 672 -27.83 1.05 64.74
CA MET A 672 -27.60 1.76 63.48
C MET A 672 -26.27 2.54 63.43
N GLY A 673 -25.84 3.12 64.56
CA GLY A 673 -24.56 3.82 64.66
C GLY A 673 -23.33 2.93 64.41
N SER A 674 -23.39 1.66 64.81
CA SER A 674 -22.32 0.68 64.56
C SER A 674 -22.23 0.29 63.07
N GLN A 675 -23.38 0.13 62.41
CA GLN A 675 -23.44 -0.24 61.00
C GLN A 675 -22.95 0.91 60.10
N LEU A 676 -23.22 2.17 60.49
CA LEU A 676 -22.65 3.36 59.85
C LEU A 676 -21.11 3.45 60.02
N PHE A 677 -20.56 2.99 61.15
CA PHE A 677 -19.10 2.87 61.31
C PHE A 677 -18.50 1.84 60.35
N TYR A 678 -19.05 0.63 60.27
CA TYR A 678 -18.56 -0.40 59.35
C TYR A 678 -18.65 0.02 57.87
N LEU A 679 -19.74 0.71 57.50
CA LEU A 679 -19.95 1.28 56.16
C LEU A 679 -18.95 2.40 55.84
N SER A 680 -18.63 3.29 56.78
CA SER A 680 -17.67 4.40 56.53
C SER A 680 -16.22 3.93 56.43
N VAL A 681 -15.82 2.87 57.14
CA VAL A 681 -14.51 2.23 56.91
C VAL A 681 -14.48 1.52 55.55
N TYR A 682 -15.58 0.86 55.15
CA TYR A 682 -15.69 0.21 53.84
C TYR A 682 -15.57 1.22 52.68
N THR A 683 -16.19 2.40 52.76
CA THR A 683 -16.03 3.45 51.73
C THR A 683 -14.62 4.03 51.69
N LEU A 684 -13.98 4.27 52.84
CA LEU A 684 -12.61 4.78 52.93
C LEU A 684 -11.58 3.81 52.32
N LEU A 685 -11.69 2.51 52.63
CA LEU A 685 -10.86 1.47 52.02
C LEU A 685 -11.01 1.47 50.48
N TYR A 686 -12.24 1.64 49.98
CA TYR A 686 -12.47 1.65 48.53
C TYR A 686 -11.98 2.92 47.84
N LEU A 687 -12.16 4.11 48.44
CA LEU A 687 -11.59 5.36 47.92
C LEU A 687 -10.05 5.27 47.82
N THR A 688 -9.42 4.62 48.79
CA THR A 688 -7.98 4.29 48.76
C THR A 688 -7.65 3.34 47.60
N GLY A 689 -8.46 2.29 47.40
CA GLY A 689 -8.36 1.38 46.26
C GLY A 689 -8.51 2.05 44.88
N ILE A 690 -9.43 3.01 44.73
CA ILE A 690 -9.59 3.83 43.51
C ILE A 690 -8.30 4.60 43.21
N ALA A 691 -7.72 5.25 44.22
CA ALA A 691 -6.51 6.06 44.06
C ALA A 691 -5.28 5.20 43.67
N VAL A 692 -5.10 4.04 44.31
CA VAL A 692 -4.04 3.08 43.95
C VAL A 692 -4.25 2.52 42.54
N ASN A 693 -5.50 2.20 42.16
CA ASN A 693 -5.81 1.71 40.81
C ASN A 693 -5.52 2.76 39.73
N PHE A 694 -5.79 4.04 39.99
CA PHE A 694 -5.45 5.13 39.08
C PHE A 694 -3.94 5.29 38.87
N LEU A 695 -3.16 5.27 39.96
CA LEU A 695 -1.70 5.33 39.91
C LEU A 695 -1.10 4.13 39.14
N LYS A 696 -1.56 2.92 39.48
CA LYS A 696 -1.26 1.66 38.78
C LYS A 696 -1.60 1.71 37.29
N SER A 697 -2.70 2.38 36.91
CA SER A 697 -3.16 2.50 35.52
C SER A 697 -2.32 3.50 34.70
N ILE A 698 -1.82 4.57 35.32
CA ILE A 698 -1.00 5.58 34.62
C ILE A 698 0.44 5.11 34.39
N MET A 699 1.06 4.44 35.36
CA MET A 699 2.49 4.11 35.29
C MET A 699 2.92 3.34 34.01
N PRO A 700 2.23 2.27 33.55
CA PRO A 700 2.57 1.60 32.29
C PRO A 700 2.53 2.52 31.06
N VAL A 701 1.67 3.55 31.06
CA VAL A 701 1.55 4.50 29.94
C VAL A 701 2.79 5.39 29.86
N LEU A 702 3.20 6.00 30.98
CA LEU A 702 4.40 6.86 31.05
C LEU A 702 5.65 6.13 30.54
N PHE A 703 5.88 4.92 31.05
CA PHE A 703 7.07 4.14 30.74
C PHE A 703 7.01 3.50 29.34
N GLY A 704 5.83 3.08 28.88
CA GLY A 704 5.61 2.54 27.54
C GLY A 704 5.85 3.57 26.44
N LEU A 705 5.30 4.78 26.58
CA LEU A 705 5.51 5.88 25.62
C LEU A 705 6.99 6.31 25.56
N LYS A 706 7.67 6.36 26.72
CA LYS A 706 9.11 6.64 26.80
C LYS A 706 9.95 5.58 26.07
N ALA A 707 9.64 4.29 26.26
CA ALA A 707 10.30 3.20 25.54
C ALA A 707 10.05 3.32 24.02
N SER A 708 8.81 3.54 23.62
CA SER A 708 8.41 3.58 22.21
C SER A 708 8.99 4.77 21.45
N LYS A 709 9.13 5.95 22.09
CA LYS A 709 9.86 7.09 21.51
C LYS A 709 11.30 6.71 21.17
N LYS A 710 11.98 6.01 22.09
CA LYS A 710 13.37 5.58 21.94
C LYS A 710 13.56 4.46 20.90
N PHE A 711 12.59 3.55 20.77
CA PHE A 711 12.60 2.56 19.69
C PHE A 711 12.38 3.21 18.32
N PHE A 712 11.47 4.18 18.22
CA PHE A 712 11.21 4.89 16.96
C PHE A 712 12.42 5.67 16.46
N SER A 713 13.06 6.50 17.30
CA SER A 713 14.22 7.29 16.87
C SER A 713 15.45 6.43 16.56
N ALA A 714 15.65 5.33 17.28
CA ALA A 714 16.69 4.35 16.95
C ALA A 714 16.43 3.67 15.60
N LEU A 715 15.18 3.23 15.34
CA LEU A 715 14.80 2.61 14.07
C LEU A 715 14.96 3.59 12.89
N LEU A 716 14.52 4.84 13.06
CA LEU A 716 14.63 5.89 12.03
C LEU A 716 16.09 6.22 11.72
N GLY A 717 16.92 6.44 12.74
CA GLY A 717 18.35 6.73 12.55
C GLY A 717 19.11 5.58 11.87
N SER A 718 18.88 4.33 12.28
CA SER A 718 19.49 3.15 11.65
C SER A 718 18.97 2.86 10.24
N MET A 719 17.74 3.28 9.92
CA MET A 719 17.16 3.14 8.58
C MET A 719 17.73 4.20 7.63
N LEU A 720 17.74 5.48 8.02
CA LEU A 720 18.30 6.56 7.19
C LEU A 720 19.80 6.38 6.91
N THR A 721 20.56 5.78 7.84
CA THR A 721 22.00 5.50 7.65
C THR A 721 22.32 4.19 6.91
N ALA A 722 21.31 3.42 6.49
CA ALA A 722 21.54 2.18 5.74
C ALA A 722 22.03 2.45 4.29
N PRO A 723 22.85 1.56 3.68
CA PRO A 723 23.26 1.68 2.28
C PRO A 723 22.08 1.37 1.32
N MET A 724 22.16 1.84 0.07
CA MET A 724 21.12 1.57 -0.95
C MET A 724 20.81 0.08 -1.13
N SER A 725 21.82 -0.78 -1.10
CA SER A 725 21.68 -2.24 -1.22
C SER A 725 20.78 -2.90 -0.16
N PHE A 726 20.53 -2.23 0.98
CA PHE A 726 19.52 -2.67 1.95
C PHE A 726 18.09 -2.38 1.47
N PHE A 727 17.87 -1.25 0.80
CA PHE A 727 16.56 -0.87 0.25
C PHE A 727 16.24 -1.62 -1.04
N ASP A 728 17.24 -1.90 -1.87
CA ASP A 728 17.06 -2.64 -3.12
C ASP A 728 16.68 -4.12 -2.85
N THR A 729 17.17 -4.70 -1.76
CA THR A 729 16.84 -6.08 -1.32
C THR A 729 15.61 -6.15 -0.42
N THR A 730 15.37 -5.16 0.46
CA THR A 730 14.28 -5.21 1.44
C THR A 730 12.98 -4.64 0.87
N PRO A 731 11.90 -5.44 0.69
CA PRO A 731 10.66 -4.94 0.11
C PRO A 731 10.07 -3.76 0.90
N THR A 732 9.71 -2.67 0.22
CA THR A 732 9.28 -1.41 0.85
C THR A 732 8.11 -1.60 1.82
N GLY A 733 7.16 -2.48 1.49
CA GLY A 733 6.05 -2.85 2.39
C GLY A 733 6.50 -3.44 3.74
N ARG A 734 7.64 -4.14 3.79
CA ARG A 734 8.25 -4.67 5.03
C ARG A 734 8.73 -3.52 5.94
N LEU A 735 9.26 -2.46 5.35
CA LEU A 735 9.72 -1.25 6.07
C LEU A 735 8.53 -0.38 6.51
N VAL A 736 7.55 -0.16 5.63
CA VAL A 736 6.29 0.55 5.96
C VAL A 736 5.56 -0.16 7.10
N ASN A 737 5.46 -1.50 7.10
CA ASN A 737 4.82 -2.24 8.21
C ASN A 737 5.53 -2.01 9.56
N ARG A 738 6.88 -1.91 9.58
CA ARG A 738 7.63 -1.59 10.80
C ARG A 738 7.31 -0.19 11.33
N PHE A 739 7.28 0.80 10.45
CA PHE A 739 6.95 2.19 10.77
C PHE A 739 5.44 2.48 10.96
N SER A 740 4.57 1.49 10.79
CA SER A 740 3.12 1.62 11.00
C SER A 740 2.61 0.61 12.04
N LYS A 741 2.43 -0.65 11.66
CA LYS A 741 1.84 -1.72 12.47
C LYS A 741 2.70 -2.12 13.67
N ASP A 742 4.01 -2.29 13.48
CA ASP A 742 4.87 -2.84 14.53
C ASP A 742 5.13 -1.80 15.63
N ILE A 743 5.43 -0.54 15.26
CA ILE A 743 5.50 0.56 16.23
C ILE A 743 4.14 0.80 16.93
N ASN A 744 3.02 0.68 16.21
CA ASN A 744 1.70 0.77 16.83
C ASN A 744 1.43 -0.36 17.85
N THR A 745 1.97 -1.55 17.59
CA THR A 745 1.90 -2.67 18.54
C THR A 745 2.69 -2.38 19.82
N VAL A 746 3.80 -1.63 19.73
CA VAL A 746 4.56 -1.13 20.89
C VAL A 746 3.80 -0.01 21.62
N ASP A 747 3.18 0.93 20.89
CA ASP A 747 2.45 2.09 21.43
C ASP A 747 1.11 1.73 22.11
N GLU A 748 0.34 0.84 21.49
CA GLU A 748 -1.03 0.54 21.90
C GLU A 748 -1.14 -0.81 22.59
N THR A 749 -0.73 -1.89 21.92
CA THR A 749 -0.98 -3.27 22.36
C THR A 749 -0.10 -3.67 23.54
N LEU A 750 1.21 -3.39 23.49
CA LEU A 750 2.15 -3.75 24.54
C LEU A 750 1.86 -3.00 25.85
N VAL A 751 1.59 -1.69 25.76
CA VAL A 751 1.19 -0.85 26.90
C VAL A 751 -0.12 -1.33 27.54
N SER A 752 -1.11 -1.71 26.72
CA SER A 752 -2.38 -2.24 27.21
C SER A 752 -2.21 -3.60 27.89
N ASN A 753 -1.53 -4.54 27.24
CA ASN A 753 -1.31 -5.88 27.76
C ASN A 753 -0.51 -5.89 29.07
N PHE A 754 0.39 -4.93 29.28
CA PHE A 754 1.13 -4.79 30.55
C PHE A 754 0.21 -4.47 31.74
N LYS A 755 -0.94 -3.80 31.52
CA LYS A 755 -1.96 -3.61 32.58
C LYS A 755 -2.67 -4.91 32.98
N ASN A 756 -2.76 -5.85 32.04
CA ASN A 756 -3.48 -7.12 32.18
C ASN A 756 -2.57 -8.29 32.63
N PHE A 757 -1.25 -8.09 32.69
CA PHE A 757 -0.28 -9.15 32.99
C PHE A 757 -0.19 -9.45 34.50
N ALA A 758 -1.29 -9.99 35.04
CA ALA A 758 -1.47 -10.30 36.47
C ALA A 758 -1.49 -11.82 36.77
N GLY A 759 -1.76 -12.66 35.77
CA GLY A 759 -1.93 -14.11 35.95
C GLY A 759 -0.65 -14.90 35.72
N ALA A 760 0.02 -15.33 36.80
CA ALA A 760 1.12 -16.29 36.74
C ALA A 760 0.65 -17.77 36.66
N TYR A 761 -0.66 -18.00 36.74
CA TYR A 761 -1.27 -19.33 36.59
C TYR A 761 -1.29 -19.78 35.12
N TYR A 762 -1.52 -21.07 34.87
CA TYR A 762 -1.52 -21.68 33.52
C TYR A 762 -0.19 -21.72 32.76
N LYS A 763 0.96 -21.70 33.45
CA LYS A 763 2.31 -21.88 32.84
C LYS A 763 2.38 -23.06 31.84
N GLN A 764 1.67 -24.17 32.09
CA GLN A 764 1.57 -25.32 31.20
C GLN A 764 0.79 -24.99 29.91
N GLN A 765 -0.51 -24.67 30.01
CA GLN A 765 -1.37 -24.34 28.86
C GLN A 765 -0.82 -23.15 28.06
N HIS A 766 -0.37 -22.09 28.74
CA HIS A 766 0.27 -20.94 28.09
C HIS A 766 1.52 -21.37 27.31
N THR A 767 2.34 -22.29 27.81
CA THR A 767 3.57 -22.73 27.10
C THR A 767 3.28 -23.58 25.85
N TYR A 768 2.13 -24.27 25.78
CA TYR A 768 1.68 -24.94 24.56
C TYR A 768 0.98 -23.95 23.61
N PHE A 769 -0.08 -23.28 24.10
CA PHE A 769 -0.90 -22.38 23.30
C PHE A 769 -0.12 -21.20 22.73
N SER A 770 0.77 -20.55 23.50
CA SER A 770 1.53 -19.40 23.01
C SER A 770 2.53 -19.73 21.90
N ARG A 771 2.99 -21.00 21.77
CA ARG A 771 3.84 -21.41 20.63
C ARG A 771 3.01 -21.43 19.35
N SER A 772 1.92 -22.21 19.33
CA SER A 772 1.05 -22.34 18.17
C SER A 772 0.41 -21.00 17.80
N ASN A 773 -0.17 -20.29 18.77
CA ASN A 773 -0.82 -18.99 18.55
C ASN A 773 0.16 -17.93 18.00
N ARG A 774 1.44 -17.96 18.40
CA ARG A 774 2.46 -17.06 17.84
C ARG A 774 2.82 -17.39 16.40
N GLU A 775 3.08 -18.64 16.06
CA GLU A 775 3.37 -19.00 14.66
C GLU A 775 2.13 -18.80 13.78
N LEU A 776 0.91 -19.06 14.28
CA LEU A 776 -0.33 -18.76 13.57
C LEU A 776 -0.53 -17.26 13.33
N LYS A 777 -0.29 -16.40 14.34
CA LYS A 777 -0.29 -14.94 14.18
C LYS A 777 0.77 -14.44 13.20
N ARG A 778 1.93 -15.10 13.16
CA ARG A 778 2.98 -14.85 12.16
C ARG A 778 2.49 -15.22 10.76
N ILE A 779 1.89 -16.40 10.57
CA ILE A 779 1.39 -16.86 9.26
C ILE A 779 0.25 -15.95 8.78
N ASP A 780 -0.74 -15.62 9.63
CA ASP A 780 -1.81 -14.66 9.28
C ASP A 780 -1.23 -13.28 8.92
N SER A 781 -0.33 -12.73 9.74
CA SER A 781 0.25 -11.41 9.45
C SER A 781 1.15 -11.38 8.21
N THR A 782 1.76 -12.50 7.81
CA THR A 782 2.59 -12.58 6.59
C THR A 782 1.75 -12.85 5.34
N SER A 783 0.75 -13.73 5.43
CA SER A 783 -0.14 -14.10 4.31
C SER A 783 -1.05 -12.95 3.83
N ARG A 784 -1.29 -11.93 4.65
CA ARG A 784 -1.99 -10.71 4.21
C ARG A 784 -1.18 -9.84 3.24
N SER A 785 0.15 -9.87 3.28
CA SER A 785 0.97 -8.93 2.48
C SER A 785 0.90 -9.19 0.96
N PRO A 786 0.95 -10.45 0.46
CA PRO A 786 0.78 -10.73 -0.97
C PRO A 786 -0.56 -10.29 -1.55
N ILE A 787 -1.65 -10.31 -0.75
CA ILE A 787 -2.97 -9.84 -1.18
C ILE A 787 -2.92 -8.34 -1.54
N TYR A 788 -2.30 -7.53 -0.68
CA TYR A 788 -2.17 -6.08 -0.93
C TYR A 788 -1.16 -5.76 -2.04
N SER A 789 -0.03 -6.49 -2.14
CA SER A 789 0.94 -6.36 -3.24
C SER A 789 0.26 -6.61 -4.59
N LEU A 790 -0.37 -7.78 -4.74
CA LEU A 790 -1.02 -8.19 -5.98
C LEU A 790 -2.17 -7.26 -6.37
N PHE A 791 -2.91 -6.71 -5.41
CA PHE A 791 -3.96 -5.73 -5.68
C PHE A 791 -3.39 -4.37 -6.11
N GLY A 792 -2.29 -3.91 -5.50
CA GLY A 792 -1.58 -2.70 -5.92
C GLY A 792 -0.97 -2.83 -7.32
N GLU A 793 -0.34 -3.95 -7.61
CA GLU A 793 0.17 -4.29 -8.93
C GLU A 793 -0.97 -4.34 -9.98
N ALA A 794 -2.11 -4.96 -9.64
CA ALA A 794 -3.28 -5.03 -10.51
C ALA A 794 -3.87 -3.64 -10.84
N LEU A 795 -3.87 -2.71 -9.87
CA LEU A 795 -4.32 -1.33 -10.10
C LEU A 795 -3.33 -0.53 -10.97
N ASN A 796 -2.02 -0.72 -10.78
CA ASN A 796 -1.00 -0.03 -11.59
C ASN A 796 -0.96 -0.55 -13.04
N GLY A 797 -1.17 -1.86 -13.24
CA GLY A 797 -1.08 -2.52 -14.55
C GLY A 797 -2.41 -2.77 -15.26
N TYR A 798 -3.52 -2.17 -14.82
CA TYR A 798 -4.88 -2.59 -15.22
C TYR A 798 -5.11 -2.59 -16.74
N GLY A 799 -4.56 -1.61 -17.46
CA GLY A 799 -4.62 -1.50 -18.92
C GLY A 799 -3.95 -2.67 -19.63
N THR A 800 -2.70 -2.97 -19.24
CA THR A 800 -1.95 -4.15 -19.68
C THR A 800 -2.73 -5.45 -19.37
N ILE A 801 -3.25 -5.60 -18.16
CA ILE A 801 -3.99 -6.79 -17.73
C ILE A 801 -5.28 -6.98 -18.56
N ARG A 802 -5.95 -5.89 -18.95
CA ARG A 802 -7.11 -5.92 -19.87
C ARG A 802 -6.71 -6.27 -21.30
N ALA A 803 -5.68 -5.63 -21.86
CA ALA A 803 -5.22 -5.85 -23.23
C ALA A 803 -4.81 -7.32 -23.49
N PHE A 804 -4.02 -7.89 -22.57
CA PHE A 804 -3.61 -9.30 -22.64
C PHE A 804 -4.69 -10.29 -22.12
N GLU A 805 -5.89 -9.82 -21.77
CA GLU A 805 -7.01 -10.61 -21.23
C GLU A 805 -6.64 -11.47 -19.99
N ALA A 806 -5.60 -11.07 -19.24
CA ALA A 806 -4.98 -11.86 -18.16
C ALA A 806 -5.78 -11.88 -16.84
N GLY A 807 -6.89 -11.14 -16.76
CA GLY A 807 -7.74 -10.99 -15.57
C GLY A 807 -8.14 -12.29 -14.86
N PRO A 808 -8.58 -13.37 -15.56
CA PRO A 808 -8.97 -14.62 -14.90
C PRO A 808 -7.82 -15.32 -14.17
N ALA A 809 -6.62 -15.32 -14.75
CA ALA A 809 -5.44 -15.91 -14.13
C ALA A 809 -5.01 -15.11 -12.88
N LEU A 810 -5.06 -13.78 -12.96
CA LEU A 810 -4.78 -12.90 -11.82
C LEU A 810 -5.83 -13.04 -10.70
N SER A 811 -7.10 -13.21 -11.06
CA SER A 811 -8.19 -13.50 -10.11
C SER A 811 -7.97 -14.82 -9.37
N SER A 812 -7.61 -15.90 -10.08
CA SER A 812 -7.25 -17.19 -9.48
C SER A 812 -6.06 -17.08 -8.51
N ARG A 813 -4.99 -16.35 -8.91
CA ARG A 813 -3.84 -16.05 -8.04
C ARG A 813 -4.25 -15.27 -6.78
N MET A 814 -5.20 -14.33 -6.91
CA MET A 814 -5.74 -13.58 -5.78
C MET A 814 -6.55 -14.47 -4.83
N SER A 815 -7.45 -15.31 -5.34
CA SER A 815 -8.20 -16.29 -4.52
C SER A 815 -7.25 -17.19 -3.74
N ASN A 816 -6.24 -17.77 -4.39
CA ASN A 816 -5.24 -18.62 -3.73
C ASN A 816 -4.49 -17.91 -2.57
N PHE A 817 -4.26 -16.59 -2.67
CA PHE A 817 -3.69 -15.81 -1.57
C PHE A 817 -4.71 -15.53 -0.44
N ILE A 818 -5.97 -15.27 -0.79
CA ILE A 818 -7.06 -15.10 0.18
C ILE A 818 -7.30 -16.41 0.94
N ASP A 819 -7.40 -17.54 0.25
CA ASP A 819 -7.62 -18.86 0.86
C ASP A 819 -6.47 -19.26 1.79
N ARG A 820 -5.22 -18.98 1.40
CA ARG A 820 -4.04 -19.19 2.25
C ARG A 820 -4.07 -18.33 3.51
N GLN A 821 -4.61 -17.11 3.44
CA GLN A 821 -4.80 -16.23 4.60
C GLN A 821 -5.99 -16.68 5.46
N GLN A 822 -7.09 -17.13 4.85
CA GLN A 822 -8.26 -17.69 5.55
C GLN A 822 -7.91 -18.96 6.31
N HIS A 823 -7.12 -19.89 5.74
CA HIS A 823 -6.62 -21.06 6.46
C HIS A 823 -5.81 -20.68 7.70
N ALA A 824 -4.94 -19.67 7.60
CA ALA A 824 -4.13 -19.18 8.73
C ALA A 824 -4.99 -18.49 9.81
N TYR A 825 -6.02 -17.76 9.40
CA TYR A 825 -6.97 -17.07 10.28
C TYR A 825 -7.95 -18.04 10.97
N TYR A 826 -8.41 -19.06 10.26
CA TYR A 826 -9.29 -20.10 10.78
C TYR A 826 -8.59 -20.91 11.89
N LEU A 827 -7.36 -21.36 11.65
CA LEU A 827 -6.55 -22.08 12.64
C LEU A 827 -6.17 -21.24 13.88
N LEU A 828 -6.38 -19.93 13.83
CA LEU A 828 -6.09 -18.97 14.90
C LEU A 828 -7.29 -18.71 15.84
N ARG A 829 -8.50 -19.15 15.45
CA ARG A 829 -9.73 -19.09 16.26
C ARG A 829 -10.02 -20.38 17.00
#